data_AF-A0A3R7J1U5-F1
#
_entry.id   AF-A0A3R7J1U5-F1
#
_cell.length_a   1.000
_cell.length_b   1.000
_cell.length_c   1.000
_cell.angle_alpha   90.00
_cell.angle_beta   90.00
_cell.angle_gamma   90.00
#
_symmetry.space_group_name_H-M   'P 1'
#
loop_
_entity.id
_entity.type
_entity.pdbx_description
1 polymer ?
#
loop_
_entity_poly.entity_id
_entity_poly.type
_entity_poly.pdbx_seq_one_letter_code
_entity_poly.pdbx_strand_id
1 'polypeptide(L)'
;MSDRGDRGDRGDRGGISLLVRNISRRLRPEDIRKEFERYGEVRDVYIPKDYYTKEPKGFAFVEFKSDREAEDARRNLDGVRIDGRDIRVVFAQERRKSTDQMREREKTEKPRGGGRRGSRSRSRSPPRGRGRGRGRGRSRSRDRRAPARRSSRSRSPVKGRSRSRSRSGSRGRSPARRSASPAQKPRSVSPRRSASPRATVDLLKRIRTVSGKKVLIMKKRSVVFVLIDGLADVSLQELDQQSPLEAAQTPAMDAIANGGLTGLMDPVEPGYACGSDTAHMSIMGYNPIIHYRGRGSFEAMGAGLPMAKGDVAFKCNFATVQENEDGQRIVERRRVDRNFPAWGIDLCSFLDGLTLPEFPGFVVATKYATEHRCGIVFKGPGLCDKITGTDPLKDHLPLVASEPLNDSPEAEYSSKVLNAVSEAIHERLSDHPINKAREGEGKPPANVVLLRGPGERIDVPTFAEMHGLNPFMIAPTCIIAGLGMSLGFEIATAPGATGDYHTNLLSKAETALKLLSGDDFDFGFVHVKAVDDAGHDRDVAKKVHFIERADEMISRLVEGIHAEYGEESNEVTIVVTGDHTTPVKYGDHTFEPVPFAIARVGAAYERLQHSKSAGEPASDNAASSSPLTDDVTRFSELSVGRGALGRFAGDQVMKLVKAFREYEV
;
A
#
# COMPACT_ATOMS: atom_id res chain seq x y z
N MET A 1 -28.24 63.29 -6.15
CA MET A 1 -27.10 62.64 -5.45
C MET A 1 -27.49 61.20 -5.17
N SER A 2 -26.55 60.27 -5.38
CA SER A 2 -26.60 58.82 -5.09
C SER A 2 -27.86 58.24 -4.44
N ASP A 3 -28.64 57.50 -5.23
CA ASP A 3 -29.48 56.41 -4.71
C ASP A 3 -28.66 55.12 -4.65
N ARG A 4 -28.87 54.30 -3.62
CA ARG A 4 -28.22 52.99 -3.41
C ARG A 4 -29.32 51.95 -3.22
N GLY A 5 -29.73 51.32 -4.32
CA GLY A 5 -30.74 50.28 -4.33
C GLY A 5 -30.36 49.13 -5.26
N ASP A 6 -30.27 47.94 -4.67
CA ASP A 6 -30.56 46.63 -5.25
C ASP A 6 -30.18 46.34 -6.73
N ARG A 7 -29.16 45.49 -6.89
CA ARG A 7 -29.10 44.54 -8.02
C ARG A 7 -28.84 43.15 -7.48
N GLY A 8 -29.94 42.46 -7.16
CA GLY A 8 -29.95 41.05 -6.79
C GLY A 8 -29.17 40.16 -7.76
N ASP A 9 -28.55 39.14 -7.17
CA ASP A 9 -27.77 38.10 -7.82
C ASP A 9 -28.59 37.34 -8.87
N ARG A 10 -28.40 37.68 -10.15
CA ARG A 10 -28.99 36.95 -11.27
C ARG A 10 -28.07 35.82 -11.71
N GLY A 11 -28.14 34.72 -10.96
CA GLY A 11 -27.65 33.38 -11.25
C GLY A 11 -26.62 33.23 -12.38
N ASP A 12 -25.35 33.10 -11.97
CA ASP A 12 -24.31 32.58 -12.88
C ASP A 12 -24.61 31.12 -13.23
N ARG A 13 -25.25 30.92 -14.39
CA ARG A 13 -25.32 29.62 -15.07
C ARG A 13 -23.88 29.18 -15.34
N GLY A 14 -23.40 28.27 -14.49
CA GLY A 14 -21.99 27.97 -14.37
C GLY A 14 -21.34 27.59 -15.69
N GLY A 15 -20.25 28.27 -16.02
CA GLY A 15 -19.39 27.91 -17.14
C GLY A 15 -18.72 26.55 -16.94
N ILE A 16 -18.23 26.00 -18.04
CA ILE A 16 -17.59 24.68 -18.08
C ILE A 16 -16.12 24.87 -18.38
N SER A 17 -15.30 24.35 -17.47
CA SER A 17 -13.85 24.54 -17.50
C SER A 17 -13.16 23.33 -18.13
N LEU A 18 -12.29 23.59 -19.10
CA LEU A 18 -11.32 22.64 -19.63
C LEU A 18 -9.98 22.84 -18.92
N LEU A 19 -9.29 21.73 -18.65
CA LEU A 19 -7.91 21.68 -18.18
C LEU A 19 -6.99 21.32 -19.36
N VAL A 20 -6.12 22.26 -19.72
CA VAL A 20 -5.15 22.16 -20.82
C VAL A 20 -3.78 21.84 -20.22
N ARG A 21 -3.27 20.62 -20.43
CA ARG A 21 -1.98 20.14 -19.91
C ARG A 21 -0.89 20.20 -20.98
N ASN A 22 0.37 20.12 -20.54
CA ASN A 22 1.58 20.11 -21.38
C ASN A 22 1.84 21.41 -22.19
N ILE A 23 1.26 22.54 -21.77
CA ILE A 23 1.56 23.83 -22.43
C ILE A 23 3.01 24.24 -22.21
N SER A 24 3.56 25.02 -23.14
CA SER A 24 4.87 25.66 -22.97
C SER A 24 4.85 26.70 -21.84
N ARG A 25 5.93 26.78 -21.05
CA ARG A 25 6.09 27.80 -19.99
C ARG A 25 6.26 29.23 -20.53
N ARG A 26 6.34 29.40 -21.86
CA ARG A 26 6.45 30.72 -22.52
C ARG A 26 5.09 31.31 -22.92
N LEU A 27 4.05 30.48 -23.02
CA LEU A 27 2.71 30.91 -23.41
C LEU A 27 2.06 31.78 -22.33
N ARG A 28 1.38 32.83 -22.77
CA ARG A 28 0.59 33.72 -21.92
C ARG A 28 -0.90 33.38 -22.05
N PRO A 29 -1.76 33.83 -21.12
CA PRO A 29 -3.21 33.56 -21.17
C PRO A 29 -3.86 33.98 -22.49
N GLU A 30 -3.38 35.08 -23.10
CA GLU A 30 -3.86 35.61 -24.37
C GLU A 30 -3.53 34.69 -25.56
N ASP A 31 -2.38 34.02 -25.52
CA ASP A 31 -1.93 33.11 -26.57
C ASP A 31 -2.77 31.82 -26.55
N ILE A 32 -3.15 31.35 -25.35
CA ILE A 32 -4.07 30.20 -25.18
C ILE A 32 -5.50 30.61 -25.55
N ARG A 33 -5.98 31.77 -25.05
CA ARG A 33 -7.32 32.31 -25.36
C ARG A 33 -7.57 32.33 -26.87
N LYS A 34 -6.60 32.82 -27.66
CA LYS A 34 -6.70 32.92 -29.12
C LYS A 34 -6.96 31.58 -29.83
N GLU A 35 -6.39 30.47 -29.35
CA GLU A 35 -6.63 29.16 -29.97
C GLU A 35 -7.97 28.55 -29.53
N PHE A 36 -8.42 28.82 -28.31
CA PHE A 36 -9.67 28.28 -27.76
C PHE A 36 -10.93 29.08 -28.18
N GLU A 37 -10.82 30.40 -28.39
CA GLU A 37 -11.93 31.25 -28.87
C GLU A 37 -12.42 30.90 -30.29
N ARG A 38 -11.69 30.05 -31.01
CA ARG A 38 -12.08 29.54 -32.34
C ARG A 38 -13.26 28.56 -32.28
N TYR A 39 -13.54 28.00 -31.10
CA TYR A 39 -14.56 26.96 -30.87
C TYR A 39 -15.75 27.45 -30.04
N GLY A 40 -15.69 28.65 -29.45
CA GLY A 40 -16.76 29.21 -28.64
C GLY A 40 -16.33 30.40 -27.78
N GLU A 41 -17.25 30.94 -26.98
CA GLU A 41 -17.00 32.14 -26.19
C GLU A 41 -16.31 31.80 -24.86
N VAL A 42 -15.01 32.11 -24.79
CA VAL A 42 -14.17 31.88 -23.61
C VAL A 42 -14.40 32.97 -22.55
N ARG A 43 -14.92 32.57 -21.38
CA ARG A 43 -15.08 33.42 -20.20
C ARG A 43 -13.72 33.80 -19.60
N ASP A 44 -12.97 32.82 -19.11
CA ASP A 44 -11.68 33.02 -18.40
C ASP A 44 -10.59 32.10 -18.95
N VAL A 45 -9.34 32.55 -18.86
CA VAL A 45 -8.14 31.72 -19.10
C VAL A 45 -7.14 31.95 -17.99
N TYR A 46 -6.88 30.91 -17.21
CA TYR A 46 -6.02 30.97 -16.04
C TYR A 46 -4.83 30.02 -16.17
N ILE A 47 -3.62 30.56 -16.12
CA ILE A 47 -2.36 29.80 -16.07
C ILE A 47 -1.82 29.86 -14.64
N PRO A 48 -1.88 28.78 -13.85
CA PRO A 48 -1.25 28.72 -12.54
C PRO A 48 0.26 28.92 -12.62
N LYS A 49 0.79 29.76 -11.73
CA LYS A 49 2.23 29.99 -11.56
C LYS A 49 2.69 29.35 -10.26
N ASP A 50 3.95 28.93 -10.24
CA ASP A 50 4.64 28.54 -9.02
C ASP A 50 4.72 29.73 -8.05
N TYR A 51 4.48 29.48 -6.76
CA TYR A 51 4.44 30.58 -5.79
C TYR A 51 5.84 31.15 -5.51
N TYR A 52 6.90 30.34 -5.61
CA TYR A 52 8.27 30.72 -5.28
C TYR A 52 9.04 31.22 -6.50
N THR A 53 9.00 30.49 -7.62
CA THR A 53 9.75 30.85 -8.84
C THR A 53 8.99 31.85 -9.72
N LYS A 54 7.66 31.98 -9.53
CA LYS A 54 6.73 32.73 -10.40
C LYS A 54 6.66 32.22 -11.85
N GLU A 55 7.24 31.06 -12.16
CA GLU A 55 7.12 30.42 -13.47
C GLU A 55 5.75 29.74 -13.68
N PRO A 56 5.22 29.66 -14.91
CA PRO A 56 4.03 28.87 -15.22
C PRO A 56 4.21 27.36 -14.92
N LYS A 57 3.22 26.73 -14.30
CA LYS A 57 3.25 25.30 -13.93
C LYS A 57 3.07 24.33 -15.12
N GLY A 58 2.94 24.81 -16.36
CA GLY A 58 2.83 23.96 -17.56
C GLY A 58 1.43 23.41 -17.85
N PHE A 59 0.39 24.02 -17.26
CA PHE A 59 -1.01 23.76 -17.58
C PHE A 59 -1.84 25.05 -17.44
N ALA A 60 -3.04 25.07 -18.03
CA ALA A 60 -4.00 26.16 -17.97
C ALA A 60 -5.43 25.64 -17.75
N PHE A 61 -6.31 26.51 -17.26
CA PHE A 61 -7.75 26.31 -17.28
C PHE A 61 -8.38 27.30 -18.27
N VAL A 62 -9.33 26.83 -19.07
CA VAL A 62 -10.10 27.63 -20.03
C VAL A 62 -11.58 27.41 -19.73
N GLU A 63 -12.32 28.46 -19.41
CA GLU A 63 -13.76 28.37 -19.10
C GLU A 63 -14.60 28.85 -20.29
N PHE A 64 -15.54 28.03 -20.76
CA PHE A 64 -16.49 28.39 -21.82
C PHE A 64 -17.87 28.75 -21.27
N LYS A 65 -18.65 29.52 -22.04
CA LYS A 65 -20.06 29.79 -21.73
C LYS A 65 -21.00 28.58 -21.94
N SER A 66 -20.62 27.63 -22.79
CA SER A 66 -21.48 26.55 -23.26
C SER A 66 -20.77 25.20 -23.19
N ASP A 67 -21.49 24.16 -22.76
CA ASP A 67 -21.01 22.77 -22.74
C ASP A 67 -20.58 22.29 -24.13
N ARG A 68 -21.42 22.57 -25.13
CA ARG A 68 -21.20 22.17 -26.52
C ARG A 68 -19.93 22.79 -27.12
N GLU A 69 -19.60 24.01 -26.73
CA GLU A 69 -18.38 24.72 -27.15
C GLU A 69 -17.14 24.14 -26.46
N ALA A 70 -17.25 23.81 -25.16
CA ALA A 70 -16.17 23.14 -24.44
C ALA A 70 -15.90 21.72 -24.96
N GLU A 71 -16.95 20.96 -25.27
CA GLU A 71 -16.87 19.61 -25.86
C GLU A 71 -16.23 19.65 -27.26
N ASP A 72 -16.56 20.64 -28.09
CA ASP A 72 -15.96 20.81 -29.42
C ASP A 72 -14.50 21.27 -29.34
N ALA A 73 -14.19 22.25 -28.48
CA ALA A 73 -12.80 22.65 -28.20
C ALA A 73 -11.96 21.47 -27.69
N ARG A 74 -12.51 20.65 -26.80
CA ARG A 74 -11.85 19.43 -26.28
C ARG A 74 -11.55 18.44 -27.40
N ARG A 75 -12.52 18.13 -28.26
CA ARG A 75 -12.35 17.15 -29.36
C ARG A 75 -11.32 17.58 -30.41
N ASN A 76 -11.25 18.88 -30.71
CA ASN A 76 -10.41 19.39 -31.78
C ASN A 76 -9.02 19.86 -31.33
N LEU A 77 -8.81 20.15 -30.03
CA LEU A 77 -7.52 20.62 -29.49
C LEU A 77 -6.76 19.57 -28.66
N ASP A 78 -7.37 18.45 -28.26
CA ASP A 78 -6.64 17.36 -27.60
C ASP A 78 -5.65 16.71 -28.58
N GLY A 79 -4.36 16.70 -28.22
CA GLY A 79 -3.26 16.24 -29.09
C GLY A 79 -2.72 17.29 -30.07
N VAL A 80 -3.25 18.51 -30.13
CA VAL A 80 -2.75 19.56 -31.03
C VAL A 80 -1.43 20.15 -30.55
N ARG A 81 -0.52 20.48 -31.49
CA ARG A 81 0.81 21.02 -31.17
C ARG A 81 0.82 22.55 -31.05
N ILE A 82 1.01 23.07 -29.84
CA ILE A 82 1.13 24.51 -29.54
C ILE A 82 2.51 24.80 -28.94
N ASP A 83 3.22 25.80 -29.49
CA ASP A 83 4.61 26.15 -29.12
C ASP A 83 5.55 24.93 -29.05
N GLY A 84 5.44 24.05 -30.06
CA GLY A 84 6.22 22.82 -30.20
C GLY A 84 5.78 21.65 -29.33
N ARG A 85 4.78 21.81 -28.45
CA ARG A 85 4.30 20.76 -27.53
C ARG A 85 2.89 20.31 -27.85
N ASP A 86 2.67 19.01 -27.81
CA ASP A 86 1.37 18.40 -28.01
C ASP A 86 0.56 18.56 -26.71
N ILE A 87 -0.47 19.42 -26.74
CA ILE A 87 -1.29 19.75 -25.56
C ILE A 87 -2.34 18.67 -25.32
N ARG A 88 -2.75 18.48 -24.06
CA ARG A 88 -3.83 17.55 -23.71
C ARG A 88 -5.00 18.31 -23.10
N VAL A 89 -6.21 18.13 -23.62
CA VAL A 89 -7.42 18.88 -23.22
C VAL A 89 -8.45 17.92 -22.61
N VAL A 90 -8.78 18.14 -21.35
CA VAL A 90 -9.79 17.34 -20.62
C VAL A 90 -10.76 18.26 -19.89
N PHE A 91 -11.95 17.80 -19.53
CA PHE A 91 -12.81 18.55 -18.61
C PHE A 91 -12.12 18.67 -17.24
N ALA A 92 -12.18 19.85 -16.63
CA ALA A 92 -11.58 20.11 -15.33
C ALA A 92 -12.46 19.55 -14.20
N GLN A 93 -11.90 18.65 -13.40
CA GLN A 93 -12.58 18.05 -12.24
C GLN A 93 -12.74 19.00 -11.04
N GLU A 94 -12.06 20.16 -11.06
CA GLU A 94 -12.14 21.18 -10.00
C GLU A 94 -12.27 22.58 -10.62
N ARG A 95 -13.16 23.41 -10.05
CA ARG A 95 -13.21 24.85 -10.35
C ARG A 95 -12.03 25.60 -9.71
N ARG A 96 -11.77 26.82 -10.23
CA ARG A 96 -10.66 27.69 -9.80
C ARG A 96 -10.68 27.96 -8.28
N LYS A 97 -9.66 27.45 -7.58
CA LYS A 97 -9.40 27.72 -6.16
C LYS A 97 -8.90 29.15 -5.94
N SER A 98 -9.30 29.77 -4.82
CA SER A 98 -8.91 31.16 -4.53
C SER A 98 -7.43 31.28 -4.14
N THR A 99 -6.87 32.48 -4.23
CA THR A 99 -5.48 32.77 -3.84
C THR A 99 -5.18 32.44 -2.38
N ASP A 100 -6.16 32.57 -1.48
CA ASP A 100 -5.99 32.21 -0.07
C ASP A 100 -6.06 30.69 0.15
N GLN A 101 -6.91 29.97 -0.58
CA GLN A 101 -6.94 28.49 -0.56
C GLN A 101 -5.61 27.88 -1.04
N MET A 102 -4.93 28.52 -2.01
CA MET A 102 -3.57 28.10 -2.41
C MET A 102 -2.53 28.39 -1.32
N ARG A 103 -2.67 29.52 -0.60
CA ARG A 103 -1.75 29.96 0.46
C ARG A 103 -1.80 29.11 1.73
N GLU A 104 -2.92 28.44 2.01
CA GLU A 104 -3.02 27.51 3.14
C GLU A 104 -2.28 26.19 2.88
N ARG A 105 -2.38 25.63 1.67
CA ARG A 105 -1.82 24.30 1.35
C ARG A 105 -0.29 24.26 1.42
N GLU A 106 0.40 25.24 0.84
CA GLU A 106 1.88 25.32 0.89
C GLU A 106 2.45 25.65 2.29
N LYS A 107 1.63 26.06 3.27
CA LYS A 107 2.08 26.18 4.68
C LYS A 107 2.15 24.82 5.38
N THR A 108 1.38 23.84 4.93
CA THR A 108 1.30 22.48 5.50
C THR A 108 2.40 21.55 5.00
N GLU A 109 2.97 21.79 3.82
CA GLU A 109 3.98 20.93 3.18
C GLU A 109 5.43 21.39 3.44
N LYS A 110 5.79 21.58 4.72
CA LYS A 110 7.20 21.75 5.13
C LYS A 110 7.70 20.58 5.97
N PRO A 111 8.80 19.91 5.59
CA PRO A 111 9.47 18.95 6.45
C PRO A 111 9.97 19.64 7.73
N ARG A 112 9.60 19.11 8.90
CA ARG A 112 10.05 19.61 10.21
C ARG A 112 11.47 19.12 10.54
N GLY A 113 12.46 19.65 9.82
CA GLY A 113 13.87 19.52 10.20
C GLY A 113 14.17 20.30 11.49
N GLY A 114 14.75 19.63 12.49
CA GLY A 114 14.98 20.20 13.82
C GLY A 114 15.95 21.37 13.84
N GLY A 115 15.57 22.48 14.49
CA GLY A 115 16.42 23.66 14.61
C GLY A 115 17.47 23.56 15.73
N ARG A 116 18.67 24.09 15.47
CA ARG A 116 19.53 24.64 16.53
C ARG A 116 19.78 26.13 16.28
N ARG A 117 19.59 26.91 17.34
CA ARG A 117 19.72 28.38 17.34
C ARG A 117 21.17 28.79 17.13
N GLY A 118 21.39 29.82 16.30
CA GLY A 118 22.70 30.40 16.02
C GLY A 118 22.57 31.87 15.63
N SER A 119 22.11 32.71 16.54
CA SER A 119 21.96 34.15 16.33
C SER A 119 23.29 34.83 16.02
N ARG A 120 23.38 35.56 14.89
CA ARG A 120 24.25 36.74 14.79
C ARG A 120 23.71 37.75 13.77
N SER A 121 23.72 39.00 14.21
CA SER A 121 23.14 40.17 13.55
C SER A 121 23.92 40.60 12.31
N ARG A 122 23.19 41.17 11.34
CA ARG A 122 23.78 41.95 10.24
C ARG A 122 24.29 43.29 10.76
N SER A 123 25.51 43.67 10.41
CA SER A 123 25.95 45.07 10.34
C SER A 123 26.86 45.26 9.12
N ARG A 124 26.90 46.49 8.60
CA ARG A 124 27.31 46.83 7.22
C ARG A 124 28.78 47.26 7.12
N SER A 125 29.28 47.23 5.87
CA SER A 125 30.36 48.04 5.30
C SER A 125 31.83 47.67 5.60
N PRO A 126 32.66 47.40 4.57
CA PRO A 126 34.12 47.57 4.62
C PRO A 126 34.51 49.02 4.26
N PRO A 127 35.64 49.55 4.77
CA PRO A 127 36.74 49.86 3.84
C PRO A 127 38.18 49.85 4.43
N ARG A 128 39.17 49.74 3.51
CA ARG A 128 40.56 50.28 3.57
C ARG A 128 41.52 49.85 4.70
N GLY A 129 42.41 48.90 4.37
CA GLY A 129 43.80 49.18 3.96
C GLY A 129 44.90 49.57 4.99
N ARG A 130 46.13 49.05 4.73
CA ARG A 130 47.45 49.31 5.39
C ARG A 130 47.58 48.74 6.82
N GLY A 131 48.51 47.84 7.17
CA GLY A 131 49.85 47.56 6.65
C GLY A 131 50.86 47.58 7.81
N ARG A 132 51.94 46.77 7.73
CA ARG A 132 53.01 46.57 8.76
C ARG A 132 52.53 45.79 10.00
N GLY A 133 53.29 44.87 10.59
CA GLY A 133 54.65 44.38 10.29
C GLY A 133 55.39 43.98 11.58
N ARG A 134 56.41 43.12 11.47
CA ARG A 134 57.17 42.46 12.57
C ARG A 134 56.38 41.34 13.27
N GLY A 135 56.95 40.17 13.60
CA GLY A 135 58.32 39.67 13.41
C GLY A 135 58.84 38.94 14.67
N ARG A 136 59.69 37.92 14.48
CA ARG A 136 60.20 36.94 15.48
C ARG A 136 59.17 35.87 15.88
N GLY A 137 59.51 34.58 16.03
CA GLY A 137 60.77 33.87 15.75
C GLY A 137 61.02 32.70 16.71
N ARG A 138 61.71 31.65 16.21
CA ARG A 138 62.33 30.51 16.96
C ARG A 138 61.45 29.35 17.48
N SER A 139 61.28 28.36 16.61
CA SER A 139 61.84 26.99 16.71
C SER A 139 62.09 26.30 18.08
N ARG A 140 61.63 25.02 18.16
CA ARG A 140 62.24 23.85 18.87
C ARG A 140 62.25 23.92 20.43
N SER A 141 62.06 22.85 21.22
CA SER A 141 61.99 21.40 20.95
C SER A 141 61.57 20.59 22.21
N ARG A 142 61.17 19.32 21.99
CA ARG A 142 61.35 18.14 22.88
C ARG A 142 60.60 18.00 24.23
N ASP A 143 59.83 16.91 24.27
CA ASP A 143 59.89 15.79 25.23
C ASP A 143 59.28 15.82 26.66
N ARG A 144 58.73 14.64 26.98
CA ARG A 144 58.56 13.95 28.28
C ARG A 144 57.39 14.31 29.22
N ARG A 145 56.50 13.31 29.32
CA ARG A 145 55.96 12.63 30.53
C ARG A 145 55.54 13.48 31.75
N ALA A 146 54.29 13.26 32.17
CA ALA A 146 53.68 13.73 33.43
C ALA A 146 54.48 13.31 34.69
N PRO A 147 54.29 13.99 35.85
CA PRO A 147 53.17 13.61 36.74
C PRO A 147 52.51 14.70 37.63
N ALA A 148 51.19 14.53 37.81
CA ALA A 148 50.39 14.58 39.04
C ALA A 148 50.61 15.57 40.24
N ARG A 149 49.46 16.02 40.78
CA ARG A 149 49.10 16.44 42.17
C ARG A 149 49.30 17.90 42.62
N ARG A 150 48.19 18.56 43.02
CA ARG A 150 47.76 18.82 44.43
C ARG A 150 46.46 19.67 44.46
N SER A 151 45.43 19.24 45.21
CA SER A 151 44.95 19.81 46.52
C SER A 151 43.88 20.92 46.33
N SER A 152 42.81 21.06 47.12
CA SER A 152 42.52 20.69 48.53
C SER A 152 41.10 20.10 48.74
N ARG A 153 40.91 19.10 49.63
CA ARG A 153 40.23 19.15 50.98
C ARG A 153 38.85 19.84 51.00
N SER A 154 37.79 19.40 51.70
CA SER A 154 37.48 18.25 52.59
C SER A 154 35.96 18.36 52.93
N ARG A 155 35.18 17.44 53.54
CA ARG A 155 35.42 16.37 54.52
C ARG A 155 34.18 15.43 54.55
N SER A 156 34.34 14.12 54.74
CA SER A 156 33.26 13.13 54.99
C SER A 156 32.90 13.07 56.51
N PRO A 157 31.92 12.27 57.02
CA PRO A 157 31.96 10.77 57.05
C PRO A 157 30.61 10.03 56.77
N VAL A 158 30.54 8.87 56.07
CA VAL A 158 30.86 7.45 56.47
C VAL A 158 29.88 6.92 57.56
N LYS A 159 29.16 5.78 57.47
CA LYS A 159 29.34 4.40 56.88
C LYS A 159 27.98 3.87 56.29
N GLY A 160 27.78 2.63 55.79
CA GLY A 160 28.66 1.47 55.51
C GLY A 160 27.91 0.23 54.94
N ARG A 161 28.58 -0.59 54.10
CA ARG A 161 28.09 -1.87 53.50
C ARG A 161 28.91 -3.07 54.02
N SER A 162 28.29 -4.25 54.22
CA SER A 162 28.83 -5.61 53.94
C SER A 162 27.79 -6.68 54.33
N ARG A 163 27.40 -7.68 53.52
CA ARG A 163 28.12 -8.85 52.92
C ARG A 163 28.46 -10.00 53.89
N SER A 164 27.63 -11.06 53.89
CA SER A 164 27.97 -12.50 54.02
C SER A 164 26.67 -13.31 53.81
N ARG A 165 26.57 -14.34 52.94
CA ARG A 165 27.11 -15.72 52.99
C ARG A 165 26.66 -16.56 54.20
N SER A 166 25.75 -17.52 53.99
CA SER A 166 25.92 -18.94 54.37
C SER A 166 24.74 -19.82 53.93
N ARG A 167 24.92 -21.16 53.95
CA ARG A 167 23.95 -22.21 53.56
C ARG A 167 23.41 -22.94 54.80
N SER A 168 22.12 -23.28 54.81
CA SER A 168 21.45 -24.44 55.44
C SER A 168 19.93 -24.26 55.22
N GLY A 169 19.02 -25.22 55.40
CA GLY A 169 19.06 -26.65 55.75
C GLY A 169 17.77 -27.31 55.22
N SER A 170 17.48 -28.57 55.54
CA SER A 170 16.50 -29.37 54.76
C SER A 170 15.50 -30.19 55.60
N ARG A 171 14.44 -30.70 54.92
CA ARG A 171 13.55 -31.86 55.23
C ARG A 171 12.23 -31.62 56.00
N GLY A 172 11.23 -32.47 55.65
CA GLY A 172 10.03 -32.79 56.46
C GLY A 172 8.68 -32.49 55.77
N ARG A 173 8.16 -33.30 54.83
CA ARG A 173 7.32 -34.54 54.95
C ARG A 173 5.85 -34.35 55.43
N SER A 174 4.96 -35.08 54.76
CA SER A 174 3.48 -35.01 54.75
C SER A 174 2.76 -35.58 56.00
N PRO A 175 1.42 -35.48 56.08
CA PRO A 175 0.59 -36.63 55.65
C PRO A 175 -0.67 -36.25 54.83
N ALA A 176 -1.50 -37.24 54.48
CA ALA A 176 -2.59 -37.15 53.51
C ALA A 176 -3.93 -37.75 54.01
N ARG A 177 -5.07 -37.46 53.34
CA ARG A 177 -6.03 -38.45 52.76
C ARG A 177 -7.40 -37.86 52.31
N ARG A 178 -7.90 -38.38 51.17
CA ARG A 178 -9.31 -38.72 50.76
C ARG A 178 -10.44 -37.70 51.05
N SER A 179 -11.31 -37.33 50.09
CA SER A 179 -12.34 -38.23 49.53
C SER A 179 -13.09 -37.67 48.27
N ALA A 180 -14.09 -38.42 47.81
CA ALA A 180 -14.82 -38.44 46.52
C ALA A 180 -15.47 -37.16 45.93
N SER A 181 -15.77 -37.25 44.62
CA SER A 181 -16.51 -36.30 43.75
C SER A 181 -18.01 -36.19 44.08
N PRO A 182 -18.75 -35.22 43.47
CA PRO A 182 -19.48 -35.57 42.24
C PRO A 182 -19.62 -34.49 41.14
N ALA A 183 -19.77 -35.00 39.90
CA ALA A 183 -20.52 -34.46 38.75
C ALA A 183 -20.42 -32.98 38.30
N GLN A 184 -19.86 -32.77 37.10
CA GLN A 184 -20.26 -31.69 36.19
C GLN A 184 -20.58 -32.24 34.79
N LYS A 185 -21.61 -31.68 34.14
CA LYS A 185 -22.04 -32.04 32.77
C LYS A 185 -21.11 -31.40 31.71
N PRO A 186 -20.85 -32.06 30.56
CA PRO A 186 -19.96 -31.52 29.53
C PRO A 186 -20.61 -30.40 28.71
N ARG A 187 -19.80 -29.42 28.30
CA ARG A 187 -20.09 -28.50 27.19
C ARG A 187 -19.66 -29.11 25.86
N SER A 188 -20.34 -28.72 24.78
CA SER A 188 -20.19 -29.22 23.42
C SER A 188 -18.82 -28.95 22.79
N VAL A 189 -18.31 -29.94 22.04
CA VAL A 189 -17.09 -29.84 21.22
C VAL A 189 -17.45 -30.12 19.75
N SER A 190 -17.10 -29.21 18.85
CA SER A 190 -17.25 -29.41 17.40
C SER A 190 -16.14 -30.35 16.87
N PRO A 191 -16.41 -31.22 15.88
CA PRO A 191 -15.61 -32.41 15.66
C PRO A 191 -14.33 -32.19 14.83
N ARG A 192 -13.23 -32.79 15.29
CA ARG A 192 -12.06 -33.08 14.44
C ARG A 192 -12.45 -34.14 13.40
N ARG A 193 -12.19 -33.89 12.11
CA ARG A 193 -12.22 -34.95 11.09
C ARG A 193 -11.03 -35.89 11.29
N SER A 194 -11.29 -37.18 11.36
CA SER A 194 -10.29 -38.24 11.30
C SER A 194 -9.79 -38.44 9.87
N ALA A 195 -8.53 -38.84 9.71
CA ALA A 195 -7.98 -39.24 8.42
C ALA A 195 -8.75 -40.47 7.90
N SER A 196 -9.26 -40.39 6.67
CA SER A 196 -9.98 -41.50 6.05
C SER A 196 -9.03 -42.46 5.31
N PRO A 197 -9.40 -43.74 5.10
CA PRO A 197 -8.60 -44.70 4.32
C PRO A 197 -8.32 -44.32 2.85
N ARG A 198 -8.77 -43.14 2.37
CA ARG A 198 -8.62 -42.73 0.97
C ARG A 198 -7.16 -42.52 0.53
N ALA A 199 -6.28 -42.04 1.41
CA ALA A 199 -4.90 -41.68 1.05
C ALA A 199 -4.11 -42.85 0.41
N THR A 200 -4.34 -44.10 0.85
CA THR A 200 -3.69 -45.28 0.25
C THR A 200 -4.36 -45.72 -1.06
N VAL A 201 -5.62 -45.36 -1.27
CA VAL A 201 -6.36 -45.64 -2.52
C VAL A 201 -6.02 -44.61 -3.60
N ASP A 202 -5.69 -43.37 -3.22
CA ASP A 202 -5.42 -42.29 -4.17
C ASP A 202 -4.14 -42.49 -5.00
N LEU A 203 -3.12 -43.19 -4.46
CA LEU A 203 -1.92 -43.58 -5.23
C LEU A 203 -2.26 -44.58 -6.35
N LEU A 204 -3.21 -45.50 -6.12
CA LEU A 204 -3.65 -46.50 -7.11
C LEU A 204 -4.69 -45.95 -8.10
N LYS A 205 -5.37 -44.84 -7.79
CA LYS A 205 -6.31 -44.18 -8.70
C LYS A 205 -5.65 -43.42 -9.85
N ARG A 206 -4.36 -43.08 -9.76
CA ARG A 206 -3.62 -42.34 -10.80
C ARG A 206 -3.29 -43.16 -12.07
N ILE A 207 -3.76 -44.41 -12.14
CA ILE A 207 -3.69 -45.26 -13.34
C ILE A 207 -5.10 -45.78 -13.66
N ARG A 208 -5.60 -45.48 -14.87
CA ARG A 208 -6.73 -46.22 -15.48
C ARG A 208 -6.32 -46.80 -16.81
N THR A 209 -6.84 -47.99 -17.10
CA THR A 209 -6.64 -48.69 -18.37
C THR A 209 -7.75 -48.31 -19.34
N VAL A 210 -7.40 -47.70 -20.47
CA VAL A 210 -8.33 -47.43 -21.57
C VAL A 210 -7.81 -48.18 -22.80
N SER A 211 -8.66 -49.02 -23.40
CA SER A 211 -8.30 -49.89 -24.55
C SER A 211 -6.98 -50.68 -24.36
N GLY A 212 -6.75 -51.20 -23.16
CA GLY A 212 -5.56 -51.99 -22.81
C GLY A 212 -4.28 -51.20 -22.52
N LYS A 213 -4.27 -49.87 -22.70
CA LYS A 213 -3.12 -49.02 -22.36
C LYS A 213 -3.33 -48.33 -21.01
N LYS A 214 -2.30 -48.29 -20.17
CA LYS A 214 -2.26 -47.42 -18.99
C LYS A 214 -2.11 -45.96 -19.46
N VAL A 215 -3.04 -45.10 -19.10
CA VAL A 215 -2.95 -43.65 -19.37
C VAL A 215 -2.65 -42.93 -18.05
N LEU A 216 -1.65 -42.06 -18.07
CA LEU A 216 -1.23 -41.25 -16.93
C LEU A 216 -2.21 -40.09 -16.75
N ILE A 217 -2.65 -39.82 -15.52
CA ILE A 217 -3.41 -38.59 -15.23
C ILE A 217 -2.45 -37.40 -15.34
N MET A 218 -2.84 -36.36 -16.08
CA MET A 218 -2.04 -35.14 -16.24
C MET A 218 -1.62 -34.56 -14.88
N LYS A 219 -0.32 -34.26 -14.74
CA LYS A 219 0.24 -33.69 -13.52
C LYS A 219 -0.32 -32.29 -13.28
N LYS A 220 -0.50 -31.95 -12.01
CA LYS A 220 -0.96 -30.63 -11.57
C LYS A 220 0.15 -29.62 -11.81
N ARG A 221 0.15 -28.97 -12.99
CA ARG A 221 1.05 -27.85 -13.31
C ARG A 221 0.68 -26.67 -12.42
N SER A 222 1.42 -26.50 -11.32
CA SER A 222 1.22 -25.42 -10.35
C SER A 222 2.03 -24.18 -10.72
N VAL A 223 1.59 -23.01 -10.25
CA VAL A 223 2.28 -21.73 -10.41
C VAL A 223 2.64 -21.16 -9.03
N VAL A 224 3.87 -20.67 -8.89
CA VAL A 224 4.33 -19.91 -7.72
C VAL A 224 4.69 -18.50 -8.18
N PHE A 225 3.88 -17.53 -7.76
CA PHE A 225 4.03 -16.14 -8.13
C PHE A 225 4.60 -15.36 -6.95
N VAL A 226 5.84 -14.90 -7.06
CA VAL A 226 6.49 -14.06 -6.04
C VAL A 226 6.44 -12.61 -6.51
N LEU A 227 5.74 -11.77 -5.73
CA LEU A 227 5.68 -10.33 -5.97
C LEU A 227 6.42 -9.57 -4.87
N ILE A 228 7.39 -8.77 -5.28
CA ILE A 228 8.18 -7.89 -4.41
C ILE A 228 7.65 -6.45 -4.57
N ASP A 229 6.97 -5.94 -3.55
CA ASP A 229 6.35 -4.60 -3.58
C ASP A 229 7.42 -3.53 -3.79
N GLY A 230 7.20 -2.59 -4.70
CA GLY A 230 8.11 -1.46 -4.96
C GLY A 230 9.53 -1.86 -5.40
N LEU A 231 9.70 -3.06 -5.99
CA LEU A 231 10.97 -3.68 -6.34
C LEU A 231 11.94 -2.75 -7.10
N ALA A 232 11.46 -2.19 -8.21
CA ALA A 232 12.29 -1.45 -9.14
C ALA A 232 12.72 -0.08 -8.59
N ASP A 233 13.81 0.46 -9.13
CA ASP A 233 14.36 1.75 -8.77
C ASP A 233 14.97 2.46 -10.00
N VAL A 234 15.75 3.51 -9.76
CA VAL A 234 16.59 4.17 -10.77
C VAL A 234 18.07 3.99 -10.43
N SER A 235 18.96 4.16 -11.40
CA SER A 235 20.40 4.23 -11.18
C SER A 235 20.79 5.27 -10.12
N LEU A 236 21.55 4.84 -9.11
CA LEU A 236 21.99 5.68 -7.98
C LEU A 236 23.49 5.96 -8.05
N GLN A 237 23.87 7.22 -7.85
CA GLN A 237 25.29 7.60 -7.87
C GLN A 237 26.09 6.98 -6.72
N GLU A 238 25.46 6.70 -5.59
CA GLU A 238 26.07 6.06 -4.42
C GLU A 238 26.21 4.53 -4.55
N LEU A 239 25.63 3.92 -5.59
CA LEU A 239 25.80 2.52 -5.99
C LEU A 239 26.55 2.42 -7.33
N ASP A 240 27.48 3.33 -7.62
CA ASP A 240 28.26 3.35 -8.87
C ASP A 240 27.39 3.29 -10.16
N GLN A 241 26.25 4.00 -10.16
CA GLN A 241 25.20 4.04 -11.21
C GLN A 241 24.33 2.78 -11.34
N GLN A 242 24.39 1.84 -10.39
CA GLN A 242 23.49 0.69 -10.31
C GLN A 242 22.16 1.05 -9.64
N SER A 243 21.10 0.28 -9.91
CA SER A 243 19.92 0.24 -9.04
C SER A 243 20.20 -0.55 -7.75
N PRO A 244 19.38 -0.43 -6.69
CA PRO A 244 19.44 -1.32 -5.52
C PRO A 244 19.23 -2.80 -5.84
N LEU A 245 18.54 -3.12 -6.95
CA LEU A 245 18.38 -4.50 -7.43
C LEU A 245 19.68 -5.01 -8.07
N GLU A 246 20.36 -4.17 -8.86
CA GLU A 246 21.65 -4.49 -9.47
C GLU A 246 22.80 -4.62 -8.46
N ALA A 247 22.72 -3.87 -7.35
CA ALA A 247 23.72 -3.91 -6.28
C ALA A 247 23.50 -5.04 -5.25
N ALA A 248 22.31 -5.65 -5.23
CA ALA A 248 21.96 -6.74 -4.30
C ALA A 248 22.50 -8.09 -4.78
N GLN A 249 22.89 -8.96 -3.84
CA GLN A 249 23.23 -10.35 -4.16
C GLN A 249 21.95 -11.18 -4.37
N THR A 250 21.65 -11.50 -5.63
CA THR A 250 20.35 -12.06 -6.06
C THR A 250 20.47 -13.38 -6.86
N PRO A 251 21.24 -14.38 -6.39
CA PRO A 251 21.53 -15.60 -7.15
C PRO A 251 20.30 -16.45 -7.49
N ALA A 252 19.21 -16.39 -6.72
CA ALA A 252 17.98 -17.14 -7.04
C ALA A 252 17.13 -16.43 -8.10
N MET A 253 17.05 -15.10 -8.08
CA MET A 253 16.41 -14.33 -9.14
C MET A 253 17.21 -14.35 -10.45
N ASP A 254 18.54 -14.24 -10.39
CA ASP A 254 19.44 -14.45 -11.53
C ASP A 254 19.27 -15.85 -12.14
N ALA A 255 19.13 -16.89 -11.30
CA ALA A 255 18.88 -18.25 -11.76
C ALA A 255 17.49 -18.43 -12.42
N ILE A 256 16.48 -17.68 -12.00
CA ILE A 256 15.14 -17.66 -12.64
C ILE A 256 15.18 -16.92 -13.97
N ALA A 257 15.94 -15.81 -14.08
CA ALA A 257 16.18 -15.14 -15.36
C ALA A 257 16.88 -16.08 -16.36
N ASN A 258 18.02 -16.65 -15.96
CA ASN A 258 18.86 -17.57 -16.77
C ASN A 258 18.19 -18.93 -17.07
N GLY A 259 17.14 -19.28 -16.31
CA GLY A 259 16.34 -20.49 -16.47
C GLY A 259 14.99 -20.26 -17.15
N GLY A 260 14.75 -19.08 -17.72
CA GLY A 260 13.41 -18.65 -18.13
C GLY A 260 13.37 -17.55 -19.20
N LEU A 261 12.19 -16.94 -19.34
CA LEU A 261 11.96 -15.78 -20.19
C LEU A 261 11.85 -14.52 -19.33
N THR A 262 12.38 -13.40 -19.82
CA THR A 262 12.43 -12.13 -19.10
C THR A 262 11.86 -10.98 -19.92
N GLY A 263 11.50 -9.88 -19.24
CA GLY A 263 10.99 -8.66 -19.86
C GLY A 263 10.70 -7.54 -18.87
N LEU A 264 10.15 -6.44 -19.39
CA LEU A 264 9.72 -5.27 -18.63
C LEU A 264 8.20 -5.17 -18.60
N MET A 265 7.63 -4.99 -17.41
CA MET A 265 6.19 -4.85 -17.19
C MET A 265 5.85 -3.40 -16.79
N ASP A 266 4.99 -2.74 -17.57
CA ASP A 266 4.24 -1.58 -17.10
C ASP A 266 3.04 -2.06 -16.28
N PRO A 267 2.94 -1.82 -14.96
CA PRO A 267 1.95 -2.50 -14.13
C PRO A 267 0.49 -2.23 -14.51
N VAL A 268 0.20 -1.03 -15.04
CA VAL A 268 -1.12 -0.65 -15.57
C VAL A 268 -0.99 -0.24 -17.04
N GLU A 269 -0.31 0.87 -17.31
CA GLU A 269 -0.02 1.34 -18.67
C GLU A 269 1.29 2.17 -18.68
N PRO A 270 1.99 2.29 -19.84
CA PRO A 270 3.25 3.03 -19.91
C PRO A 270 3.15 4.49 -19.46
N GLY A 271 3.99 4.88 -18.50
CA GLY A 271 4.02 6.25 -17.98
C GLY A 271 2.98 6.55 -16.90
N TYR A 272 2.28 5.55 -16.39
CA TYR A 272 1.29 5.69 -15.32
C TYR A 272 1.80 5.17 -13.98
N ALA A 273 2.09 6.09 -13.05
CA ALA A 273 2.39 5.72 -11.66
C ALA A 273 1.12 5.20 -10.98
N CYS A 274 1.21 4.04 -10.34
CA CYS A 274 0.08 3.30 -9.81
C CYS A 274 0.31 2.88 -8.35
N GLY A 275 -0.78 2.58 -7.64
CA GLY A 275 -0.72 2.02 -6.31
C GLY A 275 -0.69 0.50 -6.34
N SER A 276 -0.20 -0.12 -5.28
CA SER A 276 -0.15 -1.59 -5.14
C SER A 276 -1.52 -2.25 -5.40
N ASP A 277 -2.62 -1.60 -4.97
CA ASP A 277 -4.00 -2.00 -5.24
C ASP A 277 -4.33 -2.07 -6.73
N THR A 278 -4.10 -1.01 -7.49
CA THR A 278 -4.42 -0.97 -8.93
C THR A 278 -3.45 -1.80 -9.76
N ALA A 279 -2.19 -1.88 -9.36
CA ALA A 279 -1.18 -2.74 -9.96
C ALA A 279 -1.52 -4.23 -9.78
N HIS A 280 -1.81 -4.69 -8.55
CA HIS A 280 -2.18 -6.08 -8.29
C HIS A 280 -3.47 -6.47 -9.03
N MET A 281 -4.47 -5.57 -9.13
CA MET A 281 -5.66 -5.83 -9.97
C MET A 281 -5.27 -6.11 -11.42
N SER A 282 -4.46 -5.23 -12.02
CA SER A 282 -3.99 -5.33 -13.40
C SER A 282 -3.20 -6.62 -13.64
N ILE A 283 -2.19 -6.90 -12.81
CA ILE A 283 -1.34 -8.10 -12.85
C ILE A 283 -2.17 -9.39 -12.78
N MET A 284 -3.23 -9.40 -11.97
CA MET A 284 -4.16 -10.53 -11.85
C MET A 284 -5.20 -10.60 -12.99
N GLY A 285 -5.12 -9.73 -14.00
CA GLY A 285 -6.01 -9.73 -15.17
C GLY A 285 -7.29 -8.90 -15.03
N TYR A 286 -7.43 -8.08 -13.97
CA TYR A 286 -8.60 -7.23 -13.74
C TYR A 286 -8.29 -5.78 -14.10
N ASN A 287 -9.03 -5.20 -15.05
CA ASN A 287 -8.81 -3.81 -15.45
C ASN A 287 -9.13 -2.83 -14.30
N PRO A 288 -8.14 -2.12 -13.73
CA PRO A 288 -8.37 -1.24 -12.58
C PRO A 288 -9.19 -0.01 -12.95
N ILE A 289 -9.12 0.49 -14.20
CA ILE A 289 -9.88 1.66 -14.66
C ILE A 289 -11.40 1.37 -14.61
N ILE A 290 -11.80 0.13 -14.85
CA ILE A 290 -13.21 -0.29 -14.87
C ILE A 290 -13.69 -0.70 -13.47
N HIS A 291 -12.91 -1.52 -12.76
CA HIS A 291 -13.37 -2.24 -11.58
C HIS A 291 -12.97 -1.64 -10.24
N TYR A 292 -11.97 -0.76 -10.18
CA TYR A 292 -11.51 -0.19 -8.90
C TYR A 292 -12.59 0.71 -8.28
N ARG A 293 -12.81 0.57 -6.96
CA ARG A 293 -13.80 1.33 -6.17
C ARG A 293 -13.19 2.01 -4.93
N GLY A 294 -11.87 2.20 -4.92
CA GLY A 294 -11.14 2.78 -3.79
C GLY A 294 -10.57 1.74 -2.81
N ARG A 295 -9.60 2.16 -2.00
CA ARG A 295 -8.91 1.29 -1.01
C ARG A 295 -9.74 0.87 0.20
N GLY A 296 -10.88 1.53 0.44
CA GLY A 296 -11.62 1.41 1.70
C GLY A 296 -12.06 -0.01 2.01
N SER A 297 -12.65 -0.70 1.03
CA SER A 297 -13.08 -2.09 1.15
C SER A 297 -11.92 -3.06 1.32
N PHE A 298 -10.84 -2.91 0.54
CA PHE A 298 -9.65 -3.74 0.69
C PHE A 298 -9.00 -3.61 2.08
N GLU A 299 -8.84 -2.38 2.59
CA GLU A 299 -8.31 -2.15 3.94
C GLU A 299 -9.20 -2.78 5.03
N ALA A 300 -10.53 -2.65 4.91
CA ALA A 300 -11.47 -3.24 5.86
C ALA A 300 -11.43 -4.77 5.85
N MET A 301 -11.48 -5.39 4.66
CA MET A 301 -11.42 -6.84 4.50
C MET A 301 -10.13 -7.43 5.07
N GLY A 302 -8.97 -6.84 4.73
CA GLY A 302 -7.68 -7.29 5.26
C GLY A 302 -7.51 -7.06 6.77
N ALA A 303 -8.17 -6.07 7.35
CA ALA A 303 -8.23 -5.87 8.80
C ALA A 303 -9.15 -6.88 9.53
N GLY A 304 -9.80 -7.78 8.80
CA GLY A 304 -10.68 -8.81 9.34
C GLY A 304 -12.15 -8.39 9.46
N LEU A 305 -12.60 -7.41 8.66
CA LEU A 305 -14.03 -7.15 8.44
C LEU A 305 -14.48 -7.81 7.13
N PRO A 306 -14.98 -9.06 7.16
CA PRO A 306 -15.41 -9.74 5.93
C PRO A 306 -16.57 -8.98 5.28
N MET A 307 -16.50 -8.76 3.97
CA MET A 307 -17.51 -8.05 3.18
C MET A 307 -18.13 -8.97 2.14
N ALA A 308 -19.46 -8.96 2.04
CA ALA A 308 -20.21 -9.49 0.91
C ALA A 308 -20.22 -8.49 -0.27
N LYS A 309 -20.80 -8.90 -1.41
CA LYS A 309 -21.13 -7.99 -2.52
C LYS A 309 -22.19 -6.99 -2.05
N GLY A 310 -22.05 -5.71 -2.41
CA GLY A 310 -22.92 -4.62 -1.93
C GLY A 310 -22.57 -4.07 -0.54
N ASP A 311 -21.79 -4.78 0.28
CA ASP A 311 -21.33 -4.23 1.56
C ASP A 311 -20.42 -3.00 1.32
N VAL A 312 -20.57 -1.97 2.15
CA VAL A 312 -19.85 -0.69 2.02
C VAL A 312 -18.96 -0.46 3.22
N ALA A 313 -17.66 -0.27 2.97
CA ALA A 313 -16.67 0.05 4.00
C ALA A 313 -16.43 1.56 4.11
N PHE A 314 -16.14 2.02 5.33
CA PHE A 314 -15.81 3.39 5.66
C PHE A 314 -14.53 3.45 6.49
N LYS A 315 -13.64 4.38 6.14
CA LYS A 315 -12.52 4.76 7.01
C LYS A 315 -13.08 5.69 8.08
N CYS A 316 -12.89 5.37 9.35
CA CYS A 316 -13.61 6.05 10.42
C CYS A 316 -12.70 6.65 11.48
N ASN A 317 -13.15 7.77 12.06
CA ASN A 317 -12.52 8.38 13.23
C ASN A 317 -13.56 8.55 14.35
N PHE A 318 -13.25 8.12 15.57
CA PHE A 318 -13.94 8.58 16.77
C PHE A 318 -13.65 10.07 17.00
N ALA A 319 -14.73 10.82 17.20
CA ALA A 319 -14.72 12.27 17.22
C ALA A 319 -15.61 12.82 18.35
N THR A 320 -15.46 14.12 18.58
CA THR A 320 -16.29 14.90 19.51
C THR A 320 -17.15 15.86 18.70
N VAL A 321 -18.46 15.80 18.92
CA VAL A 321 -19.44 16.80 18.49
C VAL A 321 -20.07 17.49 19.69
N GLN A 322 -20.46 18.75 19.50
CA GLN A 322 -21.29 19.51 20.44
C GLN A 322 -22.38 20.24 19.65
N GLU A 323 -23.55 20.42 20.25
CA GLU A 323 -24.61 21.25 19.67
C GLU A 323 -24.36 22.72 20.01
N ASN A 324 -24.47 23.60 19.02
CA ASN A 324 -24.40 25.04 19.21
C ASN A 324 -25.76 25.62 19.68
N GLU A 325 -25.83 26.94 19.87
CA GLU A 325 -27.05 27.63 20.30
C GLU A 325 -28.23 27.48 19.30
N ASP A 326 -27.95 27.19 18.03
CA ASP A 326 -28.93 26.93 16.98
C ASP A 326 -29.35 25.44 16.87
N GLY A 327 -28.84 24.57 17.74
CA GLY A 327 -29.06 23.11 17.70
C GLY A 327 -28.27 22.38 16.60
N GLN A 328 -27.34 23.05 15.91
CA GLN A 328 -26.48 22.45 14.91
C GLN A 328 -25.29 21.74 15.56
N ARG A 329 -25.06 20.47 15.20
CA ARG A 329 -23.91 19.69 15.66
C ARG A 329 -22.62 20.12 14.98
N ILE A 330 -21.70 20.67 15.75
CA ILE A 330 -20.37 21.10 15.33
C ILE A 330 -19.34 20.04 15.74
N VAL A 331 -18.49 19.63 14.79
CA VAL A 331 -17.40 18.67 15.01
C VAL A 331 -16.21 19.38 15.65
N GLU A 332 -16.27 19.54 16.97
CA GLU A 332 -15.22 20.13 17.79
C GLU A 332 -13.86 19.42 17.65
N ARG A 333 -13.86 18.09 17.51
CA ARG A 333 -12.63 17.32 17.30
C ARG A 333 -12.87 16.12 16.40
N ARG A 334 -12.35 16.14 15.18
CA ARG A 334 -12.36 14.99 14.26
C ARG A 334 -11.48 13.82 14.69
N ARG A 335 -10.68 14.02 15.74
CA ARG A 335 -9.79 13.04 16.37
C ARG A 335 -9.86 13.25 17.87
N VAL A 336 -10.76 12.53 18.55
CA VAL A 336 -11.11 12.79 19.96
C VAL A 336 -9.89 12.87 20.89
N ASP A 337 -8.98 11.90 20.78
CA ASP A 337 -7.84 11.72 21.69
C ASP A 337 -6.75 10.87 21.01
N ARG A 338 -5.48 11.12 21.35
CA ARG A 338 -4.35 10.26 20.94
C ARG A 338 -4.22 9.04 21.84
N ASN A 339 -4.59 9.18 23.12
CA ASN A 339 -4.62 8.07 24.08
C ASN A 339 -5.96 7.32 24.06
N PHE A 340 -6.73 7.43 22.97
CA PHE A 340 -7.94 6.63 22.75
C PHE A 340 -7.75 5.12 23.01
N PRO A 341 -6.62 4.46 22.67
CA PRO A 341 -6.48 3.01 22.90
C PRO A 341 -6.59 2.58 24.37
N ALA A 342 -6.36 3.50 25.33
CA ALA A 342 -6.43 3.20 26.75
C ALA A 342 -7.85 3.18 27.33
N TRP A 343 -8.88 3.59 26.58
CA TRP A 343 -10.25 3.75 27.09
C TRP A 343 -11.36 3.61 26.04
N GLY A 344 -11.06 3.78 24.75
CA GLY A 344 -12.03 3.88 23.67
C GLY A 344 -12.21 2.61 22.83
N ILE A 345 -11.38 1.57 23.02
CA ILE A 345 -11.51 0.31 22.27
C ILE A 345 -12.89 -0.32 22.52
N ASP A 346 -13.39 -0.24 23.75
CA ASP A 346 -14.71 -0.76 24.13
C ASP A 346 -15.86 -0.03 23.42
N LEU A 347 -15.69 1.26 23.09
CA LEU A 347 -16.67 2.02 22.28
C LEU A 347 -16.77 1.48 20.85
N CYS A 348 -15.69 0.94 20.30
CA CYS A 348 -15.72 0.27 19.00
C CYS A 348 -16.52 -1.03 19.10
N SER A 349 -16.15 -1.90 20.05
CA SER A 349 -16.86 -3.16 20.31
C SER A 349 -18.34 -2.99 20.62
N PHE A 350 -18.73 -1.89 21.28
CA PHE A 350 -20.12 -1.55 21.59
C PHE A 350 -20.98 -1.18 20.36
N LEU A 351 -20.36 -0.73 19.27
CA LEU A 351 -21.04 -0.44 18.00
C LEU A 351 -21.12 -1.65 17.06
N ASP A 352 -20.39 -2.73 17.35
CA ASP A 352 -20.44 -3.95 16.55
C ASP A 352 -21.82 -4.64 16.69
N GLY A 353 -22.43 -4.99 15.56
CA GLY A 353 -23.78 -5.54 15.53
C GLY A 353 -24.90 -4.51 15.67
N LEU A 354 -24.62 -3.20 15.56
CA LEU A 354 -25.66 -2.16 15.49
C LEU A 354 -26.60 -2.43 14.30
N THR A 355 -27.90 -2.55 14.59
CA THR A 355 -29.00 -2.71 13.63
C THR A 355 -30.02 -1.59 13.82
N LEU A 356 -30.79 -1.31 12.76
CA LEU A 356 -31.81 -0.26 12.72
C LEU A 356 -33.15 -0.88 12.25
N PRO A 357 -34.24 -0.81 13.04
CA PRO A 357 -35.52 -1.44 12.69
C PRO A 357 -36.12 -0.98 11.35
N GLU A 358 -35.88 0.27 10.98
CA GLU A 358 -36.31 0.89 9.72
C GLU A 358 -35.53 0.41 8.49
N PHE A 359 -34.41 -0.31 8.67
CA PHE A 359 -33.62 -0.95 7.63
C PHE A 359 -33.48 -2.48 7.87
N PRO A 360 -34.51 -3.29 7.58
CA PRO A 360 -34.48 -4.73 7.82
C PRO A 360 -33.33 -5.43 7.10
N GLY A 361 -32.56 -6.24 7.85
CA GLY A 361 -31.38 -6.95 7.33
C GLY A 361 -30.10 -6.12 7.27
N PHE A 362 -30.15 -4.83 7.65
CA PHE A 362 -28.96 -4.00 7.85
C PHE A 362 -28.23 -4.35 9.16
N VAL A 363 -26.91 -4.42 9.12
CA VAL A 363 -26.05 -4.50 10.31
C VAL A 363 -24.71 -3.81 10.10
N VAL A 364 -24.25 -3.11 11.14
CA VAL A 364 -22.91 -2.53 11.22
C VAL A 364 -21.92 -3.54 11.79
N ALA A 365 -20.80 -3.75 11.13
CA ALA A 365 -19.63 -4.44 11.67
C ALA A 365 -18.48 -3.45 11.90
N THR A 366 -17.77 -3.54 13.01
CA THR A 366 -16.72 -2.59 13.38
C THR A 366 -15.40 -3.27 13.76
N LYS A 367 -14.28 -2.57 13.48
CA LYS A 367 -12.95 -3.02 13.86
C LYS A 367 -12.13 -1.84 14.35
N TYR A 368 -11.68 -1.91 15.60
CA TYR A 368 -10.69 -0.98 16.10
C TYR A 368 -9.39 -1.09 15.29
N ALA A 369 -8.82 0.05 14.89
CA ALA A 369 -7.56 0.11 14.15
C ALA A 369 -6.42 0.64 15.02
N THR A 370 -6.15 1.95 14.99
CA THR A 370 -5.07 2.58 15.77
C THR A 370 -5.41 4.02 16.14
N GLU A 371 -5.06 4.42 17.37
CA GLU A 371 -5.49 5.69 17.98
C GLU A 371 -7.02 5.82 17.95
N HIS A 372 -7.55 6.94 17.46
CA HIS A 372 -8.96 7.25 17.29
C HIS A 372 -9.59 6.57 16.05
N ARG A 373 -8.84 5.75 15.29
CA ARG A 373 -9.31 5.20 14.01
C ARG A 373 -9.98 3.84 14.17
N CYS A 374 -11.04 3.61 13.40
CA CYS A 374 -11.67 2.32 13.21
C CYS A 374 -11.99 2.08 11.72
N GLY A 375 -12.19 0.82 11.35
CA GLY A 375 -12.92 0.45 10.16
C GLY A 375 -14.37 0.17 10.54
N ILE A 376 -15.31 0.62 9.71
CA ILE A 376 -16.72 0.27 9.83
C ILE A 376 -17.18 -0.27 8.48
N VAL A 377 -17.92 -1.38 8.49
CA VAL A 377 -18.58 -1.95 7.31
C VAL A 377 -20.08 -1.97 7.56
N PHE A 378 -20.82 -1.43 6.61
CA PHE A 378 -22.26 -1.55 6.52
C PHE A 378 -22.59 -2.78 5.67
N LYS A 379 -23.45 -3.65 6.22
CA LYS A 379 -23.88 -4.89 5.58
C LYS A 379 -25.38 -4.90 5.43
N GLY A 380 -25.87 -5.38 4.30
CA GLY A 380 -27.30 -5.49 4.04
C GLY A 380 -27.66 -5.29 2.57
N PRO A 381 -28.92 -5.58 2.20
CA PRO A 381 -29.40 -5.41 0.83
C PRO A 381 -29.51 -3.92 0.45
N GLY A 382 -29.34 -3.63 -0.85
CA GLY A 382 -29.59 -2.30 -1.43
C GLY A 382 -28.50 -1.24 -1.18
N LEU A 383 -27.41 -1.60 -0.52
CA LEU A 383 -26.29 -0.70 -0.25
C LEU A 383 -25.40 -0.49 -1.49
N CYS A 384 -24.80 0.70 -1.61
CA CYS A 384 -23.73 1.02 -2.57
C CYS A 384 -22.81 2.15 -2.08
N ASP A 385 -21.66 2.32 -2.71
CA ASP A 385 -20.64 3.34 -2.35
C ASP A 385 -20.88 4.74 -2.97
N LYS A 386 -21.96 4.94 -3.73
CA LYS A 386 -22.24 6.18 -4.48
C LYS A 386 -22.86 7.27 -3.61
N ILE A 387 -22.24 7.56 -2.48
CA ILE A 387 -22.71 8.52 -1.46
C ILE A 387 -21.56 9.37 -0.91
N THR A 388 -21.85 10.50 -0.28
CA THR A 388 -20.88 11.26 0.53
C THR A 388 -20.75 10.68 1.95
N GLY A 389 -19.70 11.06 2.67
CA GLY A 389 -19.52 10.72 4.10
C GLY A 389 -19.94 11.85 5.04
N THR A 390 -19.90 11.59 6.35
CA THR A 390 -20.27 12.57 7.40
C THR A 390 -19.11 13.45 7.89
N ASP A 391 -17.87 13.15 7.52
CA ASP A 391 -16.68 13.89 7.94
C ASP A 391 -16.56 15.27 7.24
N PRO A 392 -16.67 16.42 7.94
CA PRO A 392 -16.48 17.76 7.36
C PRO A 392 -15.03 18.10 6.97
N LEU A 393 -14.08 17.17 7.16
CA LEU A 393 -12.66 17.27 6.81
C LEU A 393 -11.83 18.30 7.60
N LYS A 394 -12.45 19.26 8.30
CA LYS A 394 -11.82 20.19 9.25
C LYS A 394 -12.58 20.21 10.59
N ASP A 395 -11.87 20.48 11.68
CA ASP A 395 -12.48 20.71 13.00
C ASP A 395 -13.27 22.03 13.03
N HIS A 396 -14.20 22.17 13.97
CA HIS A 396 -15.09 23.34 14.14
C HIS A 396 -15.97 23.66 12.93
N LEU A 397 -16.36 22.63 12.17
CA LEU A 397 -17.37 22.70 11.11
C LEU A 397 -18.59 21.86 11.49
N PRO A 398 -19.78 22.14 10.93
CA PRO A 398 -20.96 21.31 11.11
C PRO A 398 -20.71 19.85 10.69
N LEU A 399 -21.32 18.90 11.40
CA LEU A 399 -21.40 17.51 10.95
C LEU A 399 -22.17 17.46 9.62
N VAL A 400 -21.61 16.77 8.63
CA VAL A 400 -22.18 16.72 7.28
C VAL A 400 -23.18 15.57 7.21
N ALA A 401 -24.33 15.80 6.59
CA ALA A 401 -25.24 14.72 6.20
C ALA A 401 -24.74 14.06 4.91
N SER A 402 -24.83 12.73 4.83
CA SER A 402 -24.59 11.98 3.60
C SER A 402 -25.66 12.30 2.56
N GLU A 403 -25.21 12.48 1.32
CA GLU A 403 -26.01 12.76 0.13
C GLU A 403 -25.66 11.73 -0.96
N PRO A 404 -26.61 11.36 -1.83
CA PRO A 404 -26.33 10.50 -2.97
C PRO A 404 -25.46 11.23 -4.02
N LEU A 405 -24.54 10.51 -4.66
CA LEU A 405 -23.68 11.03 -5.73
C LEU A 405 -24.28 10.86 -7.13
N ASN A 406 -25.42 10.16 -7.25
CA ASN A 406 -26.19 9.97 -8.48
C ASN A 406 -27.66 9.66 -8.13
N ASP A 407 -28.53 9.67 -9.13
CA ASP A 407 -29.99 9.46 -8.97
C ASP A 407 -30.38 7.96 -8.83
N SER A 408 -29.48 7.10 -8.35
CA SER A 408 -29.78 5.66 -8.21
C SER A 408 -30.56 5.38 -6.91
N PRO A 409 -31.56 4.48 -6.93
CA PRO A 409 -32.30 4.11 -5.73
C PRO A 409 -31.40 3.58 -4.60
N GLU A 410 -30.32 2.88 -4.96
CA GLU A 410 -29.32 2.35 -4.03
C GLU A 410 -28.50 3.48 -3.36
N ALA A 411 -28.18 4.55 -4.08
CA ALA A 411 -27.48 5.72 -3.54
C ALA A 411 -28.39 6.53 -2.60
N GLU A 412 -29.66 6.73 -2.98
CA GLU A 412 -30.65 7.40 -2.13
C GLU A 412 -30.92 6.58 -0.85
N TYR A 413 -31.03 5.26 -0.97
CA TYR A 413 -31.15 4.34 0.18
C TYR A 413 -29.91 4.39 1.08
N SER A 414 -28.71 4.28 0.50
CA SER A 414 -27.46 4.18 1.26
C SER A 414 -27.13 5.47 2.03
N SER A 415 -27.46 6.64 1.48
CA SER A 415 -27.26 7.92 2.17
C SER A 415 -28.24 8.09 3.35
N LYS A 416 -29.51 7.66 3.19
CA LYS A 416 -30.47 7.58 4.30
C LYS A 416 -30.01 6.63 5.41
N VAL A 417 -29.55 5.43 5.06
CA VAL A 417 -28.96 4.47 6.01
C VAL A 417 -27.79 5.10 6.76
N LEU A 418 -26.84 5.73 6.06
CA LEU A 418 -25.68 6.34 6.69
C LEU A 418 -26.06 7.45 7.67
N ASN A 419 -27.00 8.32 7.31
CA ASN A 419 -27.48 9.38 8.20
C ASN A 419 -28.15 8.81 9.47
N ALA A 420 -29.03 7.82 9.33
CA ALA A 420 -29.67 7.16 10.48
C ALA A 420 -28.65 6.42 11.38
N VAL A 421 -27.63 5.78 10.79
CA VAL A 421 -26.55 5.15 11.55
C VAL A 421 -25.70 6.20 12.27
N SER A 422 -25.40 7.33 11.64
CA SER A 422 -24.67 8.43 12.28
C SER A 422 -25.43 9.00 13.48
N GLU A 423 -26.76 9.09 13.39
CA GLU A 423 -27.64 9.48 14.49
C GLU A 423 -27.62 8.45 15.62
N ALA A 424 -27.90 7.17 15.32
CA ALA A 424 -27.94 6.10 16.31
C ALA A 424 -26.58 5.85 16.99
N ILE A 425 -25.47 6.07 16.27
CA ILE A 425 -24.12 6.09 16.86
C ILE A 425 -23.98 7.26 17.84
N HIS A 426 -24.46 8.46 17.47
CA HIS A 426 -24.36 9.64 18.31
C HIS A 426 -25.15 9.48 19.62
N GLU A 427 -26.41 9.06 19.56
CA GLU A 427 -27.24 8.79 20.73
C GLU A 427 -26.57 7.75 21.65
N ARG A 428 -26.25 6.57 21.11
CA ARG A 428 -25.69 5.44 21.88
C ARG A 428 -24.33 5.77 22.51
N LEU A 429 -23.47 6.50 21.80
CA LEU A 429 -22.17 6.90 22.36
C LEU A 429 -22.32 8.02 23.39
N SER A 430 -23.22 8.98 23.19
CA SER A 430 -23.45 10.07 24.15
C SER A 430 -23.91 9.57 25.51
N ASP A 431 -24.70 8.49 25.55
CA ASP A 431 -25.14 7.86 26.80
C ASP A 431 -24.22 6.75 27.31
N HIS A 432 -23.16 6.40 26.58
CA HIS A 432 -22.23 5.35 27.01
C HIS A 432 -21.48 5.77 28.30
N PRO A 433 -21.38 4.90 29.33
CA PRO A 433 -20.79 5.25 30.63
C PRO A 433 -19.37 5.84 30.57
N ILE A 434 -18.55 5.39 29.62
CA ILE A 434 -17.20 5.92 29.39
C ILE A 434 -17.24 7.40 28.97
N ASN A 435 -18.19 7.80 28.13
CA ASN A 435 -18.31 9.19 27.69
C ASN A 435 -18.89 10.08 28.80
N LYS A 436 -19.94 9.63 29.52
CA LYS A 436 -20.44 10.33 30.71
C LYS A 436 -19.35 10.55 31.76
N ALA A 437 -18.49 9.56 31.99
CA ALA A 437 -17.35 9.69 32.91
C ALA A 437 -16.32 10.72 32.41
N ARG A 438 -16.00 10.72 31.11
CA ARG A 438 -15.09 11.71 30.51
C ARG A 438 -15.64 13.14 30.60
N GLU A 439 -16.92 13.32 30.31
CA GLU A 439 -17.61 14.61 30.45
C GLU A 439 -17.57 15.12 31.89
N GLY A 440 -17.82 14.25 32.87
CA GLY A 440 -17.69 14.57 34.30
C GLY A 440 -16.26 14.94 34.74
N GLU A 441 -15.24 14.47 34.01
CA GLU A 441 -13.83 14.86 34.18
C GLU A 441 -13.42 16.10 33.34
N GLY A 442 -14.35 16.73 32.63
CA GLY A 442 -14.07 17.85 31.72
C GLY A 442 -13.26 17.46 30.46
N LYS A 443 -13.24 16.18 30.11
CA LYS A 443 -12.55 15.63 28.93
C LYS A 443 -13.52 15.50 27.76
N PRO A 444 -13.06 15.67 26.51
CA PRO A 444 -13.92 15.51 25.34
C PRO A 444 -14.41 14.06 25.21
N PRO A 445 -15.72 13.83 25.03
CA PRO A 445 -16.28 12.51 24.76
C PRO A 445 -15.97 12.07 23.33
N ALA A 446 -15.97 10.76 23.10
CA ALA A 446 -16.02 10.16 21.77
C ALA A 446 -17.50 9.87 21.46
N ASN A 447 -18.29 10.91 21.23
CA ASN A 447 -19.74 10.83 21.09
C ASN A 447 -20.23 10.76 19.62
N VAL A 448 -19.34 10.66 18.64
CA VAL A 448 -19.71 10.32 17.25
C VAL A 448 -18.59 9.58 16.54
N VAL A 449 -18.92 8.90 15.45
CA VAL A 449 -17.94 8.36 14.49
C VAL A 449 -18.12 9.07 13.15
N LEU A 450 -17.04 9.68 12.65
CA LEU A 450 -17.02 10.31 11.33
C LEU A 450 -16.74 9.25 10.26
N LEU A 451 -17.72 9.03 9.40
CA LEU A 451 -17.70 8.06 8.31
C LEU A 451 -17.18 8.75 7.05
N ARG A 452 -16.13 8.24 6.41
CA ARG A 452 -15.57 8.84 5.18
C ARG A 452 -15.01 7.81 4.21
N GLY A 453 -14.99 8.19 2.94
CA GLY A 453 -14.49 7.36 1.83
C GLY A 453 -15.23 6.04 1.75
N PRO A 454 -16.56 6.05 1.48
CA PRO A 454 -17.29 4.83 1.15
C PRO A 454 -16.56 4.08 0.04
N GLY A 455 -16.42 2.77 0.21
CA GLY A 455 -15.89 1.88 -0.81
C GLY A 455 -16.62 0.55 -0.74
N GLU A 456 -17.26 0.17 -1.84
CA GLU A 456 -17.91 -1.12 -1.97
C GLU A 456 -16.84 -2.21 -2.13
N ARG A 457 -17.15 -3.44 -1.71
CA ARG A 457 -16.38 -4.59 -2.20
C ARG A 457 -16.54 -4.65 -3.72
N ILE A 458 -15.43 -4.76 -4.47
CA ILE A 458 -15.50 -4.88 -5.93
C ILE A 458 -16.30 -6.11 -6.37
N ASP A 459 -17.14 -5.91 -7.39
CA ASP A 459 -17.93 -6.95 -8.03
C ASP A 459 -17.25 -7.37 -9.34
N VAL A 460 -16.51 -8.49 -9.27
CA VAL A 460 -15.79 -9.11 -10.39
C VAL A 460 -15.89 -10.64 -10.26
N PRO A 461 -15.77 -11.40 -11.36
CA PRO A 461 -15.59 -12.85 -11.27
C PRO A 461 -14.37 -13.18 -10.41
N THR A 462 -14.38 -14.34 -9.75
CA THR A 462 -13.22 -14.80 -8.98
C THR A 462 -12.06 -15.20 -9.89
N PHE A 463 -10.85 -15.23 -9.32
CA PHE A 463 -9.65 -15.63 -10.05
C PHE A 463 -9.74 -17.07 -10.57
N ALA A 464 -10.39 -17.96 -9.81
CA ALA A 464 -10.69 -19.32 -10.24
C ALA A 464 -11.64 -19.35 -11.46
N GLU A 465 -12.68 -18.50 -11.48
CA GLU A 465 -13.60 -18.39 -12.63
C GLU A 465 -12.92 -17.78 -13.87
N MET A 466 -12.02 -16.80 -13.70
CA MET A 466 -11.33 -16.16 -14.84
C MET A 466 -10.16 -16.98 -15.41
N HIS A 467 -9.44 -17.73 -14.57
CA HIS A 467 -8.17 -18.37 -14.95
C HIS A 467 -8.19 -19.89 -14.87
N GLY A 468 -9.19 -20.51 -14.25
CA GLY A 468 -9.24 -21.97 -14.07
C GLY A 468 -8.20 -22.49 -13.07
N LEU A 469 -7.74 -21.64 -12.15
CA LEU A 469 -6.69 -21.93 -11.17
C LEU A 469 -7.20 -21.65 -9.74
N ASN A 470 -6.95 -22.57 -8.82
CA ASN A 470 -7.35 -22.53 -7.41
C ASN A 470 -6.28 -21.79 -6.59
N PRO A 471 -6.55 -20.57 -6.07
CA PRO A 471 -5.48 -19.69 -5.64
C PRO A 471 -5.42 -19.46 -4.11
N PHE A 472 -4.20 -19.42 -3.56
CA PHE A 472 -3.93 -18.87 -2.23
C PHE A 472 -2.99 -17.66 -2.30
N MET A 473 -3.03 -16.82 -1.27
CA MET A 473 -2.20 -15.62 -1.14
C MET A 473 -1.60 -15.50 0.26
N ILE A 474 -0.29 -15.30 0.34
CA ILE A 474 0.44 -14.97 1.57
C ILE A 474 0.81 -13.49 1.52
N ALA A 475 -0.11 -12.64 1.97
CA ALA A 475 0.05 -11.20 2.05
C ALA A 475 -0.43 -10.68 3.42
N PRO A 476 0.47 -10.31 4.35
CA PRO A 476 0.08 -9.77 5.65
C PRO A 476 -0.43 -8.31 5.58
N THR A 477 -0.11 -7.59 4.50
CA THR A 477 -0.56 -6.21 4.26
C THR A 477 -2.05 -6.19 3.98
N CYS A 478 -2.83 -5.47 4.81
CA CYS A 478 -4.30 -5.48 4.75
C CYS A 478 -4.88 -5.15 3.36
N ILE A 479 -4.32 -4.17 2.65
CA ILE A 479 -4.78 -3.80 1.29
C ILE A 479 -4.69 -5.01 0.34
N ILE A 480 -3.54 -5.68 0.32
CA ILE A 480 -3.29 -6.80 -0.60
C ILE A 480 -4.11 -8.03 -0.18
N ALA A 481 -4.20 -8.32 1.12
CA ALA A 481 -5.07 -9.38 1.64
C ALA A 481 -6.55 -9.16 1.26
N GLY A 482 -7.09 -7.96 1.48
CA GLY A 482 -8.49 -7.65 1.18
C GLY A 482 -8.79 -7.59 -0.33
N LEU A 483 -7.82 -7.18 -1.15
CA LEU A 483 -7.90 -7.36 -2.60
C LEU A 483 -7.94 -8.85 -2.96
N GLY A 484 -7.02 -9.66 -2.45
CA GLY A 484 -7.03 -11.12 -2.65
C GLY A 484 -8.38 -11.77 -2.28
N MET A 485 -8.93 -11.44 -1.11
CA MET A 485 -10.27 -11.89 -0.69
C MET A 485 -11.37 -11.43 -1.65
N SER A 486 -11.26 -10.21 -2.20
CA SER A 486 -12.22 -9.68 -3.18
C SER A 486 -12.21 -10.50 -4.47
N LEU A 487 -11.01 -10.89 -4.92
CA LEU A 487 -10.76 -11.73 -6.10
C LEU A 487 -10.93 -13.25 -5.85
N GLY A 488 -11.32 -13.66 -4.63
CA GLY A 488 -11.58 -15.06 -4.30
C GLY A 488 -10.36 -15.91 -3.91
N PHE A 489 -9.23 -15.30 -3.51
CA PHE A 489 -8.08 -16.01 -2.96
C PHE A 489 -8.33 -16.47 -1.52
N GLU A 490 -7.82 -17.66 -1.16
CA GLU A 490 -7.65 -18.02 0.25
C GLU A 490 -6.43 -17.29 0.83
N ILE A 491 -6.63 -16.49 1.88
CA ILE A 491 -5.54 -15.74 2.51
C ILE A 491 -4.86 -16.61 3.58
N ALA A 492 -3.62 -16.99 3.31
CA ALA A 492 -2.80 -17.82 4.18
C ALA A 492 -1.89 -16.99 5.10
N THR A 493 -1.93 -17.29 6.40
CA THR A 493 -1.10 -16.62 7.41
C THR A 493 0.20 -17.39 7.66
N ALA A 494 1.34 -16.79 7.31
CA ALA A 494 2.66 -17.33 7.62
C ALA A 494 3.15 -16.86 9.02
N PRO A 495 3.63 -17.76 9.91
CA PRO A 495 4.15 -17.40 11.23
C PRO A 495 5.24 -16.31 11.22
N GLY A 496 4.98 -15.19 11.91
CA GLY A 496 5.93 -14.07 11.98
C GLY A 496 6.05 -13.24 10.69
N ALA A 497 5.25 -13.49 9.67
CA ALA A 497 5.14 -12.62 8.51
C ALA A 497 4.31 -11.37 8.86
N THR A 498 4.95 -10.33 9.38
CA THR A 498 4.32 -9.06 9.81
C THR A 498 3.98 -8.11 8.65
N GLY A 499 4.72 -8.19 7.54
CA GLY A 499 4.61 -7.22 6.45
C GLY A 499 5.40 -5.92 6.65
N ASP A 500 6.19 -5.82 7.73
CA ASP A 500 7.12 -4.72 8.01
C ASP A 500 8.58 -5.23 8.02
N TYR A 501 9.55 -4.41 8.44
CA TYR A 501 10.97 -4.81 8.54
C TYR A 501 11.28 -5.94 9.54
N HIS A 502 10.31 -6.40 10.35
CA HIS A 502 10.46 -7.57 11.23
C HIS A 502 9.89 -8.86 10.59
N THR A 503 9.44 -8.81 9.33
CA THR A 503 8.76 -9.92 8.66
C THR A 503 9.67 -11.13 8.46
N ASN A 504 9.19 -12.31 8.88
CA ASN A 504 9.82 -13.58 8.55
C ASN A 504 9.46 -14.01 7.12
N LEU A 505 10.35 -13.72 6.16
CA LEU A 505 10.16 -14.13 4.76
C LEU A 505 10.31 -15.64 4.55
N LEU A 506 11.24 -16.31 5.26
CA LEU A 506 11.40 -17.77 5.14
C LEU A 506 10.12 -18.52 5.53
N SER A 507 9.40 -18.06 6.55
CA SER A 507 8.12 -18.67 6.93
C SER A 507 7.04 -18.49 5.85
N LYS A 508 7.11 -17.45 5.02
CA LYS A 508 6.24 -17.33 3.82
C LYS A 508 6.56 -18.42 2.81
N ALA A 509 7.85 -18.67 2.53
CA ALA A 509 8.27 -19.76 1.66
C ALA A 509 7.83 -21.13 2.18
N GLU A 510 8.06 -21.43 3.46
CA GLU A 510 7.65 -22.69 4.10
C GLU A 510 6.13 -22.89 4.08
N THR A 511 5.36 -21.80 4.28
CA THR A 511 3.89 -21.84 4.21
C THR A 511 3.41 -22.07 2.77
N ALA A 512 4.04 -21.41 1.79
CA ALA A 512 3.70 -21.60 0.37
C ALA A 512 4.00 -23.03 -0.10
N LEU A 513 5.19 -23.56 0.21
CA LEU A 513 5.57 -24.95 -0.07
C LEU A 513 4.50 -25.91 0.43
N LYS A 514 4.18 -25.86 1.73
CA LYS A 514 3.19 -26.74 2.36
C LYS A 514 1.79 -26.68 1.71
N LEU A 515 1.38 -25.52 1.19
CA LEU A 515 0.08 -25.37 0.52
C LEU A 515 0.11 -25.91 -0.91
N LEU A 516 1.23 -25.72 -1.62
CA LEU A 516 1.47 -26.26 -2.97
C LEU A 516 1.66 -27.77 -3.00
N SER A 517 2.17 -28.38 -1.92
CA SER A 517 2.18 -29.83 -1.68
C SER A 517 0.76 -30.44 -1.61
N GLY A 518 -0.27 -29.61 -1.37
CA GLY A 518 -1.65 -30.03 -1.21
C GLY A 518 -2.41 -30.18 -2.53
N ASP A 519 -3.49 -30.96 -2.51
CA ASP A 519 -4.39 -31.09 -3.67
C ASP A 519 -5.26 -29.83 -3.90
N ASP A 520 -5.44 -28.97 -2.88
CA ASP A 520 -6.41 -27.86 -2.90
C ASP A 520 -6.02 -26.66 -3.79
N PHE A 521 -4.72 -26.35 -3.97
CA PHE A 521 -4.26 -25.14 -4.68
C PHE A 521 -3.25 -25.41 -5.80
N ASP A 522 -3.42 -24.77 -6.96
CA ASP A 522 -2.49 -24.80 -8.10
C ASP A 522 -1.90 -23.41 -8.44
N PHE A 523 -2.29 -22.36 -7.71
CA PHE A 523 -1.69 -21.03 -7.82
C PHE A 523 -1.36 -20.46 -6.43
N GLY A 524 -0.08 -20.26 -6.14
CA GLY A 524 0.39 -19.67 -4.88
C GLY A 524 0.99 -18.28 -5.08
N PHE A 525 0.38 -17.25 -4.50
CA PHE A 525 0.88 -15.87 -4.55
C PHE A 525 1.59 -15.48 -3.26
N VAL A 526 2.86 -15.07 -3.34
CA VAL A 526 3.71 -14.72 -2.19
C VAL A 526 4.13 -13.25 -2.30
N HIS A 527 3.66 -12.41 -1.38
CA HIS A 527 3.90 -10.96 -1.40
C HIS A 527 5.02 -10.54 -0.44
N VAL A 528 5.88 -9.59 -0.83
CA VAL A 528 6.97 -9.05 -0.01
C VAL A 528 6.90 -7.51 0.06
N LYS A 529 6.45 -6.94 1.19
CA LYS A 529 6.25 -5.49 1.36
C LYS A 529 7.50 -4.66 1.70
N ALA A 530 8.46 -5.25 2.42
CA ALA A 530 9.55 -4.51 3.07
C ALA A 530 10.52 -3.79 2.12
N VAL A 531 10.55 -4.17 0.83
CA VAL A 531 11.36 -3.50 -0.20
C VAL A 531 10.78 -2.12 -0.55
N ASP A 532 9.46 -2.03 -0.75
CA ASP A 532 8.74 -0.78 -0.94
C ASP A 532 8.85 0.17 0.26
N ASP A 533 8.71 -0.34 1.49
CA ASP A 533 8.86 0.46 2.71
C ASP A 533 10.24 1.14 2.73
N ALA A 534 11.30 0.42 2.33
CA ALA A 534 12.66 0.96 2.25
C ALA A 534 12.83 1.97 1.10
N GLY A 535 12.10 1.78 -0.01
CA GLY A 535 11.92 2.76 -1.08
C GLY A 535 11.37 4.08 -0.54
N HIS A 536 10.21 4.03 0.13
CA HIS A 536 9.55 5.18 0.76
C HIS A 536 10.42 5.86 1.84
N ASP A 537 11.08 5.10 2.70
CA ASP A 537 12.03 5.60 3.71
C ASP A 537 13.29 6.26 3.09
N ARG A 538 13.52 6.07 1.78
CA ARG A 538 14.73 6.49 1.05
C ARG A 538 16.01 5.87 1.61
N ASP A 539 15.90 4.63 2.08
CA ASP A 539 16.99 3.90 2.74
C ASP A 539 17.56 2.85 1.79
N VAL A 540 18.60 3.25 1.05
CA VAL A 540 19.23 2.44 0.00
C VAL A 540 19.79 1.13 0.55
N ALA A 541 20.52 1.20 1.68
CA ALA A 541 21.09 0.02 2.32
C ALA A 541 20.00 -0.95 2.79
N LYS A 542 18.88 -0.43 3.30
CA LYS A 542 17.74 -1.26 3.70
C LYS A 542 17.00 -1.85 2.49
N LYS A 543 16.87 -1.12 1.37
CA LYS A 543 16.23 -1.63 0.14
C LYS A 543 17.05 -2.78 -0.46
N VAL A 544 18.37 -2.58 -0.63
CA VAL A 544 19.32 -3.66 -1.02
C VAL A 544 19.16 -4.86 -0.09
N HIS A 545 19.22 -4.66 1.23
CA HIS A 545 19.10 -5.75 2.20
C HIS A 545 17.79 -6.54 2.06
N PHE A 546 16.63 -5.88 1.90
CA PHE A 546 15.37 -6.62 1.76
C PHE A 546 15.19 -7.28 0.40
N ILE A 547 15.87 -6.81 -0.66
CA ILE A 547 15.97 -7.52 -1.94
C ILE A 547 16.76 -8.83 -1.75
N GLU A 548 17.91 -8.80 -1.07
CA GLU A 548 18.68 -10.02 -0.73
C GLU A 548 17.88 -10.98 0.18
N ARG A 549 17.14 -10.45 1.16
CA ARG A 549 16.22 -11.24 2.00
C ARG A 549 15.08 -11.88 1.20
N ALA A 550 14.62 -11.23 0.12
CA ALA A 550 13.63 -11.78 -0.79
C ALA A 550 14.23 -12.86 -1.70
N ASP A 551 15.47 -12.68 -2.17
CA ASP A 551 16.19 -13.71 -2.91
C ASP A 551 16.37 -14.99 -2.09
N GLU A 552 16.75 -14.89 -0.81
CA GLU A 552 16.85 -16.06 0.08
C GLU A 552 15.52 -16.82 0.22
N MET A 553 14.39 -16.09 0.27
CA MET A 553 13.04 -16.68 0.26
C MET A 553 12.73 -17.39 -1.07
N ILE A 554 13.12 -16.80 -2.20
CA ILE A 554 12.96 -17.39 -3.54
C ILE A 554 13.85 -18.63 -3.68
N SER A 555 15.09 -18.58 -3.22
CA SER A 555 16.02 -19.72 -3.12
C SER A 555 15.37 -20.88 -2.38
N ARG A 556 14.76 -20.59 -1.20
CA ARG A 556 14.05 -21.58 -0.39
C ARG A 556 12.81 -22.18 -1.09
N LEU A 557 12.09 -21.40 -1.89
CA LEU A 557 10.98 -21.89 -2.72
C LEU A 557 11.47 -22.83 -3.81
N VAL A 558 12.45 -22.40 -4.61
CA VAL A 558 13.03 -23.18 -5.73
C VAL A 558 13.59 -24.52 -5.23
N GLU A 559 14.43 -24.49 -4.20
CA GLU A 559 15.00 -25.70 -3.59
C GLU A 559 13.95 -26.59 -2.91
N GLY A 560 12.95 -25.99 -2.26
CA GLY A 560 11.89 -26.75 -1.59
C GLY A 560 11.01 -27.50 -2.58
N ILE A 561 10.61 -26.86 -3.68
CA ILE A 561 9.82 -27.48 -4.75
C ILE A 561 10.65 -28.58 -5.42
N HIS A 562 11.92 -28.32 -5.78
CA HIS A 562 12.75 -29.36 -6.39
C HIS A 562 13.00 -30.54 -5.43
N ALA A 563 13.20 -30.30 -4.13
CA ALA A 563 13.37 -31.38 -3.15
C ALA A 563 12.12 -32.25 -2.95
N GLU A 564 10.91 -31.70 -3.18
CA GLU A 564 9.65 -32.45 -3.10
C GLU A 564 9.33 -33.20 -4.41
N TYR A 565 9.55 -32.55 -5.56
CA TYR A 565 9.07 -33.02 -6.86
C TYR A 565 10.16 -33.62 -7.77
N GLY A 566 11.45 -33.42 -7.46
CA GLY A 566 12.57 -33.83 -8.31
C GLY A 566 12.45 -33.28 -9.74
N GLU A 567 12.61 -34.13 -10.74
CA GLU A 567 12.38 -33.82 -12.16
C GLU A 567 10.97 -33.24 -12.43
N GLU A 568 9.96 -33.57 -11.62
CA GLU A 568 8.61 -33.03 -11.79
C GLU A 568 8.52 -31.54 -11.43
N SER A 569 9.56 -30.94 -10.84
CA SER A 569 9.68 -29.48 -10.69
C SER A 569 9.76 -28.73 -12.03
N ASN A 570 10.03 -29.41 -13.14
CA ASN A 570 9.89 -28.84 -14.49
C ASN A 570 8.43 -28.65 -14.93
N GLU A 571 7.45 -29.27 -14.24
CA GLU A 571 6.01 -29.00 -14.46
C GLU A 571 5.52 -27.77 -13.67
N VAL A 572 6.30 -27.28 -12.71
CA VAL A 572 5.98 -26.12 -11.87
C VAL A 572 6.55 -24.85 -12.49
N THR A 573 5.72 -23.82 -12.62
CA THR A 573 6.11 -22.49 -13.10
C THR A 573 6.40 -21.57 -11.91
N ILE A 574 7.50 -20.83 -11.95
CA ILE A 574 7.79 -19.74 -11.01
C ILE A 574 7.83 -18.40 -11.74
N VAL A 575 7.27 -17.37 -11.12
CA VAL A 575 7.26 -15.98 -11.61
C VAL A 575 7.85 -15.08 -10.53
N VAL A 576 8.71 -14.15 -10.93
CA VAL A 576 9.24 -13.09 -10.06
C VAL A 576 9.08 -11.75 -10.73
N THR A 577 8.47 -10.79 -10.03
CA THR A 577 8.36 -9.39 -10.45
C THR A 577 8.04 -8.49 -9.24
N GLY A 578 7.83 -7.20 -9.47
CA GLY A 578 7.20 -6.29 -8.52
C GLY A 578 5.88 -5.74 -9.06
N ASP A 579 5.14 -5.02 -8.23
CA ASP A 579 3.87 -4.39 -8.63
C ASP A 579 4.05 -2.95 -9.12
N HIS A 580 5.07 -2.22 -8.67
CA HIS A 580 5.42 -0.89 -9.18
C HIS A 580 6.87 -0.55 -8.84
N THR A 581 7.30 0.63 -9.27
CA THR A 581 8.63 1.19 -9.01
C THR A 581 8.52 2.20 -7.87
N THR A 582 9.28 2.02 -6.79
CA THR A 582 9.39 3.00 -5.68
C THR A 582 10.85 3.40 -5.52
N PRO A 583 11.36 4.37 -6.30
CA PRO A 583 12.76 4.71 -6.26
C PRO A 583 13.13 5.42 -4.97
N VAL A 584 14.17 4.94 -4.27
CA VAL A 584 14.69 5.56 -3.04
C VAL A 584 15.04 7.05 -3.20
N LYS A 585 15.37 7.47 -4.42
CA LYS A 585 15.62 8.86 -4.79
C LYS A 585 14.39 9.76 -4.61
N TYR A 586 13.19 9.23 -4.85
CA TYR A 586 11.92 9.96 -4.79
C TYR A 586 11.14 9.63 -3.52
N GLY A 587 11.24 8.41 -3.00
CA GLY A 587 10.51 7.95 -1.81
C GLY A 587 8.99 7.86 -2.00
N ASP A 588 8.55 7.68 -3.24
CA ASP A 588 7.15 7.53 -3.64
C ASP A 588 7.08 6.73 -4.93
N HIS A 589 5.89 6.23 -5.26
CA HIS A 589 5.66 5.39 -6.44
C HIS A 589 5.86 6.21 -7.73
N THR A 590 6.53 5.62 -8.72
CA THR A 590 6.78 6.24 -10.03
C THR A 590 6.30 5.34 -11.18
N PHE A 591 6.69 5.66 -12.42
CA PHE A 591 6.08 5.15 -13.65
C PHE A 591 7.04 4.36 -14.54
N GLU A 592 8.28 4.16 -14.09
CA GLU A 592 9.24 3.27 -14.71
C GLU A 592 8.70 1.83 -14.71
N PRO A 593 8.94 1.04 -15.78
CA PRO A 593 8.51 -0.35 -15.83
C PRO A 593 9.32 -1.23 -14.87
N VAL A 594 8.69 -2.30 -14.40
CA VAL A 594 9.22 -3.22 -13.39
C VAL A 594 9.81 -4.46 -14.06
N PRO A 595 10.93 -5.03 -13.58
CA PRO A 595 11.49 -6.24 -14.16
C PRO A 595 10.60 -7.47 -13.89
N PHE A 596 10.51 -8.36 -14.88
CA PHE A 596 9.69 -9.57 -14.85
C PHE A 596 10.51 -10.77 -15.36
N ALA A 597 10.41 -11.90 -14.68
CA ALA A 597 10.97 -13.18 -15.10
C ALA A 597 10.01 -14.34 -14.82
N ILE A 598 9.98 -15.32 -15.71
CA ILE A 598 9.17 -16.54 -15.61
C ILE A 598 9.98 -17.76 -16.05
N ALA A 599 10.01 -18.80 -15.22
CA ALA A 599 10.82 -20.00 -15.44
C ALA A 599 10.08 -21.29 -15.06
N ARG A 600 10.62 -22.43 -15.49
CA ARG A 600 10.33 -23.73 -14.86
C ARG A 600 11.20 -23.89 -13.62
N VAL A 601 10.66 -24.45 -12.54
CA VAL A 601 11.40 -24.51 -11.26
C VAL A 601 12.61 -25.43 -11.33
N GLY A 602 12.55 -26.53 -12.09
CA GLY A 602 13.71 -27.40 -12.32
C GLY A 602 14.87 -26.66 -13.02
N ALA A 603 14.59 -25.98 -14.13
CA ALA A 603 15.57 -25.14 -14.83
C ALA A 603 16.18 -24.06 -13.90
N ALA A 604 15.35 -23.33 -13.13
CA ALA A 604 15.85 -22.36 -12.17
C ALA A 604 16.70 -23.00 -11.06
N TYR A 605 16.36 -24.20 -10.58
CA TYR A 605 17.14 -24.94 -9.60
C TYR A 605 18.51 -25.35 -10.14
N GLU A 606 18.59 -25.87 -11.37
CA GLU A 606 19.87 -26.22 -12.01
C GLU A 606 20.82 -25.01 -12.09
N ARG A 607 20.32 -23.87 -12.60
CA ARG A 607 21.09 -22.61 -12.66
C ARG A 607 21.57 -22.16 -11.26
N LEU A 608 20.73 -22.30 -10.25
CA LEU A 608 21.05 -21.95 -8.85
C LEU A 608 22.11 -22.88 -8.23
N GLN A 609 22.11 -24.18 -8.56
CA GLN A 609 23.17 -25.09 -8.08
C GLN A 609 24.50 -24.84 -8.81
N HIS A 610 24.46 -24.48 -10.09
CA HIS A 610 25.65 -24.07 -10.84
C HIS A 610 26.28 -22.80 -10.24
N SER A 611 25.51 -21.76 -9.92
CA SER A 611 26.05 -20.53 -9.31
C SER A 611 26.64 -20.76 -7.91
N LYS A 612 26.06 -21.66 -7.11
CA LYS A 612 26.60 -22.08 -5.80
C LYS A 612 27.90 -22.91 -5.90
N SER A 613 28.08 -23.61 -7.02
CA SER A 613 29.26 -24.47 -7.26
C SER A 613 30.43 -23.75 -7.95
N ALA A 614 30.14 -22.63 -8.63
CA ALA A 614 31.08 -21.90 -9.45
C ALA A 614 31.98 -20.93 -8.62
N GLY A 615 33.10 -21.46 -8.12
CA GLY A 615 34.26 -20.64 -7.74
C GLY A 615 35.10 -20.17 -8.94
N GLU A 616 34.80 -20.68 -10.13
CA GLU A 616 35.40 -20.31 -11.42
C GLU A 616 34.26 -20.15 -12.46
N PRO A 617 34.38 -19.24 -13.43
CA PRO A 617 33.34 -19.04 -14.44
C PRO A 617 33.23 -20.28 -15.34
N ALA A 618 32.04 -20.89 -15.37
CA ALA A 618 31.71 -21.92 -16.34
C ALA A 618 31.80 -21.32 -17.76
N SER A 619 32.35 -22.07 -18.70
CA SER A 619 32.43 -21.65 -20.10
C SER A 619 31.05 -21.54 -20.74
N ASP A 620 30.86 -20.53 -21.59
CA ASP A 620 29.62 -20.21 -22.32
C ASP A 620 29.25 -21.26 -23.40
N ASN A 621 29.13 -22.54 -23.03
CA ASN A 621 28.88 -23.65 -23.94
C ASN A 621 27.83 -24.64 -23.39
N ALA A 622 26.66 -24.09 -23.05
CA ALA A 622 25.40 -24.81 -23.07
C ALA A 622 24.25 -23.84 -23.38
N ALA A 623 24.23 -23.33 -24.61
CA ALA A 623 23.03 -22.74 -25.19
C ALA A 623 21.98 -23.86 -25.37
N SER A 624 21.32 -24.20 -24.26
CA SER A 624 20.08 -24.97 -24.27
C SER A 624 19.07 -24.15 -25.06
N SER A 625 18.86 -24.50 -26.32
CA SER A 625 17.89 -23.84 -27.20
C SER A 625 16.46 -24.27 -26.85
N SER A 626 16.10 -24.13 -25.57
CA SER A 626 14.74 -24.32 -25.09
C SER A 626 13.92 -23.11 -25.52
N PRO A 627 12.70 -23.29 -26.09
CA PRO A 627 11.83 -22.18 -26.45
C PRO A 627 11.31 -21.39 -25.23
N LEU A 628 11.59 -21.86 -24.01
CA LEU A 628 11.21 -21.23 -22.74
C LEU A 628 12.39 -20.55 -22.02
N THR A 629 13.54 -20.37 -22.70
CA THR A 629 14.71 -19.65 -22.15
C THR A 629 15.21 -18.58 -23.11
N ASP A 630 15.55 -17.39 -22.60
CA ASP A 630 16.27 -16.36 -23.34
C ASP A 630 17.73 -16.20 -22.86
N ASP A 631 18.48 -15.29 -23.48
CA ASP A 631 19.92 -15.09 -23.20
C ASP A 631 20.20 -14.22 -21.94
N VAL A 632 19.18 -13.86 -21.15
CA VAL A 632 19.34 -12.96 -19.99
C VAL A 632 19.79 -13.73 -18.75
N THR A 633 21.04 -13.52 -18.34
CA THR A 633 21.67 -14.23 -17.22
C THR A 633 21.52 -13.56 -15.85
N ARG A 634 20.95 -12.35 -15.77
CA ARG A 634 20.75 -11.59 -14.52
C ARG A 634 19.40 -10.90 -14.44
N PHE A 635 18.86 -10.78 -13.23
CA PHE A 635 17.57 -10.16 -12.96
C PHE A 635 17.73 -8.71 -12.49
N SER A 636 17.81 -7.78 -13.45
CA SER A 636 17.78 -6.34 -13.18
C SER A 636 16.97 -5.57 -14.23
N GLU A 637 16.58 -4.33 -13.90
CA GLU A 637 15.84 -3.43 -14.80
C GLU A 637 16.51 -3.29 -16.19
N LEU A 638 17.84 -3.21 -16.24
CA LEU A 638 18.59 -3.12 -17.50
C LEU A 638 18.79 -4.47 -18.21
N SER A 639 18.89 -5.56 -17.44
CA SER A 639 19.17 -6.90 -17.97
C SER A 639 17.93 -7.50 -18.65
N VAL A 640 16.79 -7.51 -17.95
CA VAL A 640 15.53 -8.07 -18.48
C VAL A 640 14.93 -7.21 -19.60
N GLY A 641 15.35 -5.96 -19.74
CA GLY A 641 15.00 -5.10 -20.89
C GLY A 641 15.52 -5.63 -22.24
N ARG A 642 16.35 -6.69 -22.24
CA ARG A 642 16.80 -7.42 -23.43
C ARG A 642 16.08 -8.77 -23.63
N GLY A 643 15.21 -9.15 -22.70
CA GLY A 643 14.53 -10.44 -22.66
C GLY A 643 13.49 -10.61 -23.76
N ALA A 644 13.16 -11.86 -24.06
CA ALA A 644 12.32 -12.23 -25.20
C ALA A 644 10.84 -11.81 -25.05
N LEU A 645 10.37 -11.50 -23.82
CA LEU A 645 9.02 -10.95 -23.60
C LEU A 645 8.92 -9.46 -23.99
N GLY A 646 10.05 -8.77 -24.18
CA GLY A 646 10.09 -7.35 -24.51
C GLY A 646 9.49 -6.48 -23.40
N ARG A 647 8.58 -5.56 -23.76
CA ARG A 647 7.86 -4.69 -22.83
C ARG A 647 6.35 -4.83 -23.00
N PHE A 648 5.64 -5.12 -21.91
CA PHE A 648 4.21 -5.43 -21.91
C PHE A 648 3.47 -4.82 -20.70
N ALA A 649 2.13 -4.83 -20.72
CA ALA A 649 1.30 -4.30 -19.64
C ALA A 649 0.85 -5.38 -18.64
N GLY A 650 0.58 -5.00 -17.39
CA GLY A 650 0.20 -5.93 -16.31
C GLY A 650 -1.00 -6.84 -16.64
N ASP A 651 -1.98 -6.35 -17.41
CA ASP A 651 -3.16 -7.11 -17.87
C ASP A 651 -2.82 -8.30 -18.81
N GLN A 652 -1.55 -8.39 -19.24
CA GLN A 652 -1.02 -9.47 -20.06
C GLN A 652 -0.35 -10.58 -19.23
N VAL A 653 0.02 -10.30 -17.97
CA VAL A 653 0.75 -11.24 -17.10
C VAL A 653 0.04 -12.59 -17.02
N MET A 654 -1.24 -12.64 -16.64
CA MET A 654 -1.95 -13.91 -16.53
C MET A 654 -2.21 -14.62 -17.88
N LYS A 655 -2.07 -13.92 -19.02
CA LYS A 655 -2.10 -14.55 -20.35
C LYS A 655 -0.75 -15.24 -20.62
N LEU A 656 0.35 -14.55 -20.34
CA LEU A 656 1.72 -15.08 -20.44
C LEU A 656 1.94 -16.28 -19.51
N VAL A 657 1.53 -16.17 -18.23
CA VAL A 657 1.67 -17.24 -17.23
C VAL A 657 0.94 -18.51 -17.66
N LYS A 658 -0.29 -18.40 -18.18
CA LYS A 658 -1.05 -19.57 -18.67
C LYS A 658 -0.40 -20.18 -19.92
N ALA A 659 0.00 -19.36 -20.89
CA ALA A 659 0.67 -19.84 -22.10
C ALA A 659 2.01 -20.55 -21.79
N PHE A 660 2.85 -19.96 -20.94
CA PHE A 660 4.14 -20.53 -20.53
C PHE A 660 3.96 -21.86 -19.79
N ARG A 661 2.99 -21.92 -18.86
CA ARG A 661 2.63 -23.13 -18.12
C ARG A 661 2.14 -24.25 -19.03
N GLU A 662 1.30 -23.92 -20.01
CA GLU A 662 0.68 -24.89 -20.93
C GLU A 662 1.64 -25.38 -22.03
N TYR A 663 2.68 -24.62 -22.36
CA TYR A 663 3.71 -25.01 -23.31
C TYR A 663 4.37 -26.33 -22.93
N GLU A 664 4.30 -27.32 -23.82
CA GLU A 664 5.00 -28.60 -23.72
C GLU A 664 6.34 -28.49 -24.45
N VAL A 665 7.42 -28.92 -23.80
CA VAL A 665 8.81 -28.85 -24.31
C VAL A 665 9.21 -30.20 -24.91
#